data_AF-A0A971FZC6-F1
#
_entry.id   AF-A0A971FZC6-F1
#
_cell.length_a   1.000
_cell.length_b   1.000
_cell.length_c   1.000
_cell.angle_alpha   90.00
_cell.angle_beta   90.00
_cell.angle_gamma   90.00
#
_symmetry.space_group_name_H-M   'P 1'
#
loop_
_entity.id
_entity.type
_entity.pdbx_description
1 polymer ?
#
loop_
_entity_poly.entity_id
_entity_poly.type
_entity_poly.pdbx_seq_one_letter_code
_entity_poly.pdbx_strand_id
1 'polypeptide(L)'
;DALAVAARIGALTVLTSAWWIVGLWCQGSFGIDVLRYTETARTVADASSAPEVLRGLGYWYFYGNDKLGPWIEPSDAYTQSPVLIAVTYAVPIIGLLAAGIARWRYRGYFVSLIVAGLVLAVGAHPWDEGAPLGRGFQAFLSAQVGLAMRSLPRAVPLLTLGLSVLTGVAVGALARARPRLERPVAAGLVLLAIAALPPLWLGQMVADNLQRDEELPAYWIEAAAAIDERGRAEDPGDGFESRVLELPGSDFASYRWGNTVDPITPGLTDRPFAARELIPYGTPLSADLLNSLDRPLQESTLEPEALAPIARLMGVGDLVFRADLTYERFNLARPRQVYELLGMAPGVTSVATFGDGVTNEPDPSLPLEDEEELAADPDLPDPPAVGLWEVEGDPSIVSAKPASSTVLVSGNGDGLVAVAAAGLITGDELIRYSGSFAADGGGGDDALVAALADGGAVVLTDTNRRAGHRWGTVSDTDGHTEAVGEEALDEDLGDNRLPIFPGADPTTQTVKVEGGGVVARASSYGNGITYTPENRAANAVDDDYNTAWTTGAFASVIGERIELTYDEPRTTGGITLLQSARGLQNRWITEVALTFDGGDRLVLELDETSREGLGQHLDVGSRTFNRLTIEITDAEPGRRDSYEDLSAVGFADIRLADDDVRAVQSVRLPTDALDALGSASDDLPLAIVLTRLRTRPTAALRTDPEPRLVRDVSLPTLRRFALSGTVRLSATAPDQVIDALLGLPGFEDGGVTATSSRRLSGDLTARAGAAIDGDPTTHWSPGYLGQDREWTAYRSATPVSFDHMDVTVVADGRHSVPTRLRIVADGGDPVYVDLPAVEDRPERDAAVTLRVDLPEPVAGTEIVVNLDRVREVETIDWISEDEIVTPVGIVEWGIPGLSVEVPDGPFDTGCRDDLVVVDEAAIAVRAAGTVAGALAGAALPLTPCDPAGVALPAGPSQITTQDGFFTGLQVDDLTLRSAPGGDPDDGSGPVLDAEAGPDATVVAAGRWRSTIEVGPRESDTWLVIGQSHNDGWRATIDGEDLGPPQPVDGYSSAFLIPAGPDPVTVEVVWWPQRVVNVALGVSAVAVLGTLAVAVAALL
;
A
#
# COMPACT_ATOMS: atom_id res chain seq x y z
N ASP A 1 43.31 10.17 -38.21
CA ASP A 1 42.07 9.84 -38.95
C ASP A 1 40.96 9.29 -38.06
N ALA A 2 41.11 8.14 -37.40
CA ALA A 2 40.07 7.56 -36.56
C ALA A 2 39.54 8.51 -35.46
N LEU A 3 40.44 9.19 -34.72
CA LEU A 3 40.05 10.18 -33.70
C LEU A 3 39.30 11.38 -34.30
N ALA A 4 39.67 11.82 -35.50
CA ALA A 4 38.99 12.93 -36.16
C ALA A 4 37.59 12.52 -36.64
N VAL A 5 37.44 11.29 -37.14
CA VAL A 5 36.13 10.71 -37.48
C VAL A 5 35.27 10.57 -36.23
N ALA A 6 35.82 9.99 -35.15
CA ALA A 6 35.13 9.85 -33.87
C ALA A 6 34.70 11.21 -33.31
N ALA A 7 35.56 12.23 -33.37
CA ALA A 7 35.23 13.58 -32.93
C ALA A 7 34.11 14.21 -33.77
N ARG A 8 34.13 14.04 -35.10
CA ARG A 8 33.07 14.55 -35.98
C ARG A 8 31.73 13.86 -35.72
N ILE A 9 31.74 12.53 -35.62
CA ILE A 9 30.54 11.75 -35.30
C ILE A 9 30.03 12.15 -33.93
N GLY A 10 30.89 12.18 -32.91
CA GLY A 10 30.52 12.55 -31.54
C GLY A 10 29.92 13.95 -31.46
N ALA A 11 30.53 14.96 -32.11
CA ALA A 11 29.99 16.31 -32.14
C ALA A 11 28.61 16.39 -32.82
N LEU A 12 28.43 15.71 -33.96
CA LEU A 12 27.14 15.65 -34.63
C LEU A 12 26.10 14.94 -33.76
N THR A 13 26.44 13.78 -33.19
CA THR A 13 25.57 13.03 -32.28
C THR A 13 25.12 13.89 -31.11
N VAL A 14 26.03 14.60 -30.42
CA VAL A 14 25.69 15.46 -29.28
C VAL A 14 24.72 16.57 -29.71
N LEU A 15 24.96 17.23 -30.84
CA LEU A 15 24.09 18.32 -31.31
C LEU A 15 22.71 17.81 -31.73
N THR A 16 22.64 16.69 -32.46
CA THR A 16 21.37 16.07 -32.87
C THR A 16 20.60 15.47 -31.70
N SER A 17 21.30 15.15 -30.60
CA SER A 17 20.74 14.58 -29.38
C SER A 17 20.51 15.59 -28.26
N ALA A 18 20.88 16.86 -28.45
CA ALA A 18 20.78 17.88 -27.41
C ALA A 18 19.36 18.00 -26.82
N TRP A 19 18.32 17.83 -27.65
CA TRP A 19 16.93 17.90 -27.22
C TRP A 19 16.58 16.92 -26.08
N TRP A 20 16.98 15.65 -26.18
CA TRP A 20 16.70 14.65 -25.15
C TRP A 20 17.76 14.66 -24.04
N ILE A 21 19.01 15.05 -24.32
CA ILE A 21 20.04 15.22 -23.27
C ILE A 21 19.62 16.32 -22.29
N VAL A 22 19.12 17.45 -22.80
CA VAL A 22 18.60 18.53 -21.97
C VAL A 22 17.28 18.13 -21.30
N GLY A 23 16.43 17.35 -21.99
CA GLY A 23 15.25 16.75 -21.37
C GLY A 23 15.60 15.89 -20.14
N LEU A 24 16.59 15.01 -20.25
CA LEU A 24 17.07 14.18 -19.14
C LEU A 24 17.71 15.01 -18.02
N TRP A 25 18.44 16.08 -18.35
CA TRP A 25 18.94 17.01 -17.34
C TRP A 25 17.79 17.66 -16.56
N CYS A 26 16.75 18.12 -17.26
CA CYS A 26 15.56 18.70 -16.64
C CYS A 26 14.86 17.69 -15.73
N GLN A 27 14.62 16.47 -16.22
CA GLN A 27 14.02 15.40 -15.44
C GLN A 27 14.87 15.03 -14.22
N GLY A 28 16.19 14.91 -14.35
CA GLY A 28 17.07 14.56 -13.23
C GLY A 28 17.32 15.69 -12.23
N SER A 29 17.03 16.95 -12.60
CA SER A 29 17.20 18.11 -11.71
C SER A 29 15.91 18.55 -11.02
N PHE A 30 14.76 18.29 -11.65
CA PHE A 30 13.46 18.78 -11.19
C PHE A 30 12.39 17.69 -11.07
N GLY A 31 12.62 16.47 -11.57
CA GLY A 31 11.70 15.36 -11.44
C GLY A 31 12.04 14.46 -10.26
N ILE A 32 11.09 13.60 -9.89
CA ILE A 32 11.30 12.50 -8.95
C ILE A 32 12.27 11.46 -9.52
N ASP A 33 13.12 10.86 -8.68
CA ASP A 33 14.07 9.79 -9.07
C ASP A 33 13.32 8.47 -9.29
N VAL A 34 12.51 8.41 -10.34
CA VAL A 34 11.56 7.32 -10.67
C VAL A 34 12.21 5.94 -10.70
N LEU A 35 13.51 5.86 -10.97
CA LEU A 35 14.24 4.59 -11.03
C LEU A 35 14.35 3.89 -9.67
N ARG A 36 14.26 4.65 -8.56
CA ARG A 36 14.21 4.09 -7.20
C ARG A 36 12.86 3.44 -6.90
N TYR A 37 11.80 3.90 -7.55
CA TYR A 37 10.42 3.49 -7.28
C TYR A 37 9.91 2.43 -8.27
N THR A 38 10.84 1.68 -8.87
CA THR A 38 10.59 0.67 -9.90
C THR A 38 11.44 -0.58 -9.61
N GLU A 39 11.54 -1.53 -10.53
CA GLU A 39 12.14 -2.84 -10.26
C GLU A 39 13.61 -2.77 -9.78
N THR A 40 14.01 -3.63 -8.82
CA THR A 40 15.39 -3.60 -8.32
C THR A 40 16.40 -4.04 -9.39
N ALA A 41 17.66 -3.58 -9.29
CA ALA A 41 18.72 -4.03 -10.18
C ALA A 41 19.00 -5.55 -10.08
N ARG A 42 18.74 -6.15 -8.91
CA ARG A 42 18.81 -7.60 -8.69
C ARG A 42 17.78 -8.33 -9.55
N THR A 43 16.51 -7.95 -9.44
CA THR A 43 15.40 -8.51 -10.23
C THR A 43 15.69 -8.48 -11.74
N VAL A 44 16.23 -7.36 -12.25
CA VAL A 44 16.60 -7.24 -13.66
C VAL A 44 17.78 -8.15 -14.05
N ALA A 45 18.75 -8.31 -13.15
CA ALA A 45 19.95 -9.12 -13.40
C ALA A 45 19.67 -10.63 -13.36
N ASP A 46 18.69 -11.09 -12.57
CA ASP A 46 18.43 -12.53 -12.38
C ASP A 46 18.07 -13.25 -13.68
N ALA A 47 17.33 -12.61 -14.59
CA ALA A 47 17.00 -13.17 -15.90
C ALA A 47 18.13 -13.04 -16.95
N SER A 48 19.20 -12.29 -16.67
CA SER A 48 20.25 -11.92 -17.63
C SER A 48 21.32 -13.00 -17.82
N SER A 49 20.94 -14.28 -17.81
CA SER A 49 21.88 -15.41 -17.92
C SER A 49 22.57 -15.46 -19.29
N ALA A 50 23.82 -15.89 -19.35
CA ALA A 50 24.58 -15.97 -20.59
C ALA A 50 23.91 -16.84 -21.70
N PRO A 51 23.30 -18.00 -21.38
CA PRO A 51 22.58 -18.80 -22.38
C PRO A 51 21.38 -18.06 -23.00
N GLU A 52 20.59 -17.36 -22.19
CA GLU A 52 19.42 -16.62 -22.67
C GLU A 52 19.79 -15.34 -23.42
N VAL A 53 20.79 -14.60 -22.93
CA VAL A 53 21.36 -13.46 -23.65
C VAL A 53 21.87 -13.88 -25.04
N LEU A 54 22.52 -15.05 -25.17
CA LEU A 54 23.01 -15.55 -26.46
C LEU A 54 21.88 -15.78 -27.48
N ARG A 55 20.68 -16.15 -27.01
CA ARG A 55 19.48 -16.35 -27.82
C ARG A 55 18.74 -15.03 -28.11
N GLY A 56 19.13 -13.94 -27.45
CA GLY A 56 18.44 -12.66 -27.49
C GLY A 56 17.26 -12.54 -26.52
N LEU A 57 17.16 -13.45 -25.55
CA LEU A 57 16.06 -13.59 -24.60
C LEU A 57 16.47 -13.23 -23.16
N GLY A 58 17.53 -12.45 -22.99
CA GLY A 58 18.03 -12.04 -21.66
C GLY A 58 17.25 -10.88 -21.02
N TYR A 59 16.13 -10.45 -21.60
CA TYR A 59 15.30 -9.37 -21.03
C TYR A 59 14.30 -9.97 -20.03
N TRP A 60 14.25 -9.40 -18.83
CA TRP A 60 13.58 -10.00 -17.68
C TRP A 60 12.04 -10.10 -17.81
N TYR A 61 11.40 -9.21 -18.58
CA TYR A 61 9.96 -9.28 -18.87
C TYR A 61 9.53 -10.58 -19.58
N PHE A 62 10.44 -11.32 -20.22
CA PHE A 62 10.11 -12.62 -20.82
C PHE A 62 9.86 -13.72 -19.78
N TYR A 63 10.16 -13.46 -18.51
CA TYR A 63 10.06 -14.41 -17.41
C TYR A 63 9.19 -13.90 -16.26
N GLY A 64 8.59 -12.71 -16.41
CA GLY A 64 7.67 -12.15 -15.42
C GLY A 64 6.25 -12.68 -15.63
N ASN A 65 5.57 -12.95 -14.54
CA ASN A 65 4.19 -13.41 -14.48
C ASN A 65 3.40 -12.55 -13.47
N ASP A 66 2.09 -12.51 -13.65
CA ASP A 66 1.12 -12.09 -12.62
C ASP A 66 0.14 -13.25 -12.37
N LYS A 67 -0.90 -13.01 -11.56
CA LYS A 67 -1.93 -13.99 -11.21
C LYS A 67 -2.72 -14.55 -12.40
N LEU A 68 -2.71 -13.87 -13.56
CA LEU A 68 -3.37 -14.31 -14.78
C LEU A 68 -2.41 -14.97 -15.78
N GLY A 69 -1.10 -15.00 -15.48
CA GLY A 69 -0.08 -15.69 -16.26
C GLY A 69 1.06 -14.78 -16.73
N PRO A 70 1.79 -15.16 -17.79
CA PRO A 70 2.96 -14.42 -18.25
C PRO A 70 2.61 -13.03 -18.80
N TRP A 71 3.41 -12.03 -18.42
CA TRP A 71 3.25 -10.68 -18.95
C TRP A 71 3.41 -10.61 -20.47
N ILE A 72 4.25 -11.51 -21.01
CA ILE A 72 4.47 -11.68 -22.44
C ILE A 72 4.20 -13.16 -22.79
N GLU A 73 2.93 -13.52 -22.98
CA GLU A 73 2.46 -14.90 -23.26
C GLU A 73 3.29 -15.68 -24.28
N PRO A 74 3.75 -15.10 -25.42
CA PRO A 74 4.52 -15.88 -26.39
C PRO A 74 5.90 -16.32 -25.88
N SER A 75 6.36 -15.80 -24.73
CA SER A 75 7.62 -16.17 -24.08
C SER A 75 7.60 -17.62 -23.58
N ASP A 76 6.44 -18.16 -23.22
CA ASP A 76 6.29 -19.55 -22.76
C ASP A 76 6.83 -20.56 -23.79
N ALA A 77 6.55 -20.35 -25.07
CA ALA A 77 7.09 -21.20 -26.11
C ALA A 77 8.62 -21.16 -26.13
N TYR A 78 9.22 -20.00 -25.87
CA TYR A 78 10.68 -19.82 -25.87
C TYR A 78 11.36 -20.43 -24.64
N THR A 79 10.67 -20.48 -23.50
CA THR A 79 11.24 -20.97 -22.23
C THR A 79 10.94 -22.44 -22.00
N GLN A 80 9.77 -22.94 -22.44
CA GLN A 80 9.29 -24.28 -22.11
C GLN A 80 9.43 -25.29 -23.25
N SER A 81 9.44 -24.88 -24.53
CA SER A 81 9.49 -25.82 -25.66
C SER A 81 10.92 -26.27 -26.00
N PRO A 82 11.30 -27.55 -25.77
CA PRO A 82 12.67 -28.00 -26.03
C PRO A 82 13.08 -27.87 -27.50
N VAL A 83 12.11 -28.01 -28.41
CA VAL A 83 12.33 -27.87 -29.86
C VAL A 83 12.61 -26.42 -30.23
N LEU A 84 11.81 -25.48 -29.73
CA LEU A 84 12.03 -24.07 -30.03
C LEU A 84 13.32 -23.56 -29.39
N ILE A 85 13.62 -23.99 -28.16
CA ILE A 85 14.91 -23.74 -27.52
C ILE A 85 16.05 -24.19 -28.44
N ALA A 86 16.02 -25.42 -28.94
CA ALA A 86 17.04 -25.91 -29.88
C ALA A 86 17.12 -25.09 -31.19
N VAL A 87 15.97 -24.69 -31.74
CA VAL A 87 15.89 -23.85 -32.97
C VAL A 87 16.51 -22.47 -32.73
N THR A 88 16.22 -21.83 -31.61
CA THR A 88 16.74 -20.49 -31.27
C THR A 88 18.25 -20.49 -31.02
N TYR A 89 18.82 -21.61 -30.55
CA TYR A 89 20.28 -21.79 -30.47
C TYR A 89 20.96 -22.04 -31.82
N ALA A 90 20.24 -22.54 -32.83
CA ALA A 90 20.85 -22.88 -34.11
C ALA A 90 21.45 -21.65 -34.82
N VAL A 91 20.78 -20.50 -34.77
CA VAL A 91 21.24 -19.24 -35.37
C VAL A 91 22.55 -18.73 -34.74
N PRO A 92 22.66 -18.54 -33.40
CA PRO A 92 23.92 -18.12 -32.79
C PRO A 92 25.04 -19.15 -32.98
N ILE A 93 24.75 -20.46 -32.91
CA ILE A 93 25.75 -21.50 -33.16
C ILE A 93 26.33 -21.37 -34.57
N ILE A 94 25.49 -21.19 -35.60
CA ILE A 94 25.95 -21.01 -36.98
C ILE A 94 26.81 -19.74 -37.11
N GLY A 95 26.40 -18.62 -36.50
CA GLY A 95 27.17 -17.38 -36.49
C GLY A 95 28.54 -17.53 -35.83
N LEU A 96 28.62 -18.21 -34.69
CA LEU A 96 29.87 -18.48 -33.97
C LEU A 96 30.79 -19.46 -34.72
N LEU A 97 30.24 -20.52 -35.32
CA LEU A 97 30.98 -21.42 -36.20
C LEU A 97 31.55 -20.67 -37.41
N ALA A 98 30.76 -19.79 -38.01
CA ALA A 98 31.21 -18.92 -39.10
C ALA A 98 32.38 -18.03 -38.67
N ALA A 99 32.33 -17.47 -37.45
CA ALA A 99 33.40 -16.66 -36.87
C ALA A 99 34.73 -17.43 -36.79
N GLY A 100 34.68 -18.70 -36.40
CA GLY A 100 35.86 -19.57 -36.26
C GLY A 100 36.45 -20.03 -37.61
N ILE A 101 35.60 -20.28 -38.60
CA ILE A 101 35.99 -20.93 -39.86
C ILE A 101 36.27 -19.91 -40.99
N ALA A 102 35.51 -18.82 -41.06
CA ALA A 102 35.58 -17.88 -42.18
C ALA A 102 36.80 -16.95 -42.07
N ARG A 103 37.59 -16.87 -43.16
CA ARG A 103 38.67 -15.90 -43.30
C ARG A 103 38.16 -14.60 -43.92
N TRP A 104 37.79 -13.65 -43.06
CA TRP A 104 37.30 -12.33 -43.46
C TRP A 104 38.03 -11.21 -42.71
N ARG A 105 38.40 -10.13 -43.42
CA ARG A 105 39.20 -9.03 -42.89
C ARG A 105 38.55 -8.33 -41.68
N TYR A 106 37.23 -8.22 -41.67
CA TYR A 106 36.49 -7.49 -40.64
C TYR A 106 35.94 -8.41 -39.53
N ARG A 107 36.28 -9.70 -39.53
CA ARG A 107 35.77 -10.67 -38.53
C ARG A 107 35.99 -10.22 -37.09
N GLY A 108 37.16 -9.64 -36.80
CA GLY A 108 37.54 -9.26 -35.45
C GLY A 108 36.60 -8.21 -34.86
N TYR A 109 36.14 -7.27 -35.69
CA TYR A 109 35.18 -6.24 -35.28
C TYR A 109 33.84 -6.85 -34.84
N PHE A 110 33.25 -7.74 -35.64
CA PHE A 110 31.97 -8.36 -35.29
C PHE A 110 32.07 -9.34 -34.12
N VAL A 111 33.20 -10.05 -33.99
CA VAL A 111 33.47 -10.84 -32.78
C VAL A 111 33.59 -9.93 -31.55
N SER A 112 34.24 -8.76 -31.66
CA SER A 112 34.27 -7.78 -30.57
C SER A 112 32.88 -7.26 -30.22
N LEU A 113 31.99 -7.05 -31.19
CA LEU A 113 30.59 -6.68 -30.92
C LEU A 113 29.84 -7.78 -30.16
N ILE A 114 30.03 -9.05 -30.53
CA ILE A 114 29.46 -10.20 -29.82
C ILE A 114 29.95 -10.25 -28.38
N VAL A 115 31.26 -10.18 -28.17
CA VAL A 115 31.84 -10.26 -26.82
C VAL A 115 31.41 -9.07 -25.97
N ALA A 116 31.45 -7.85 -26.52
CA ALA A 116 31.03 -6.66 -25.79
C ALA A 116 29.53 -6.71 -25.47
N GLY A 117 28.68 -7.08 -26.44
CA GLY A 117 27.24 -7.22 -26.25
C GLY A 117 26.89 -8.27 -25.20
N LEU A 118 27.52 -9.45 -25.26
CA LEU A 118 27.30 -10.53 -24.30
C LEU A 118 27.76 -10.15 -22.89
N VAL A 119 28.99 -9.62 -22.74
CA VAL A 119 29.54 -9.25 -21.43
C VAL A 119 28.72 -8.13 -20.79
N LEU A 120 28.34 -7.11 -21.56
CA LEU A 120 27.49 -6.03 -21.06
C LEU A 120 26.11 -6.57 -20.68
N ALA A 121 25.45 -7.32 -21.57
CA ALA A 121 24.09 -7.81 -21.33
C ALA A 121 23.98 -8.81 -20.17
N VAL A 122 24.98 -9.67 -19.97
CA VAL A 122 25.02 -10.57 -18.79
C VAL A 122 25.27 -9.76 -17.51
N GLY A 123 26.18 -8.78 -17.57
CA GLY A 123 26.34 -7.80 -16.52
C GLY A 123 26.64 -8.38 -15.15
N ALA A 124 25.72 -8.16 -14.21
CA ALA A 124 25.84 -8.55 -12.80
C ALA A 124 25.35 -9.98 -12.51
N HIS A 125 24.84 -10.73 -13.49
CA HIS A 125 24.33 -12.09 -13.26
C HIS A 125 25.45 -13.13 -13.03
N PRO A 126 25.31 -14.07 -12.06
CA PRO A 126 24.33 -14.07 -10.96
C PRO A 126 24.71 -13.04 -9.89
N TRP A 127 23.71 -12.42 -9.25
CA TRP A 127 23.90 -11.25 -8.38
C TRP A 127 24.81 -11.54 -7.18
N ASP A 128 24.59 -12.63 -6.44
CA ASP A 128 25.30 -12.90 -5.18
C ASP A 128 26.63 -13.67 -5.35
N GLU A 129 26.76 -14.49 -6.41
CA GLU A 129 27.91 -15.37 -6.63
C GLU A 129 28.74 -15.00 -7.88
N GLY A 130 28.73 -13.72 -8.26
CA GLY A 130 29.34 -13.23 -9.50
C GLY A 130 30.87 -13.33 -9.56
N ALA A 131 31.40 -13.56 -10.76
CA ALA A 131 32.83 -13.39 -11.05
C ALA A 131 33.30 -11.94 -10.76
N PRO A 132 34.61 -11.66 -10.58
CA PRO A 132 35.08 -10.31 -10.24
C PRO A 132 34.59 -9.18 -11.15
N LEU A 133 34.41 -9.45 -12.46
CA LEU A 133 33.83 -8.48 -13.39
C LEU A 133 32.33 -8.25 -13.15
N GLY A 134 31.58 -9.32 -12.84
CA GLY A 134 30.16 -9.25 -12.47
C GLY A 134 29.95 -8.45 -11.18
N ARG A 135 30.80 -8.65 -10.16
CA ARG A 135 30.81 -7.80 -8.95
C ARG A 135 31.11 -6.33 -9.24
N GLY A 136 31.93 -6.05 -10.28
CA GLY A 136 32.14 -4.70 -10.76
C GLY A 136 30.90 -4.08 -11.39
N PHE A 137 30.13 -4.85 -12.17
CA PHE A 137 28.83 -4.43 -12.69
C PHE A 137 27.81 -4.23 -11.56
N GLN A 138 27.73 -5.18 -10.62
CA GLN A 138 26.87 -5.06 -9.44
C GLN A 138 27.15 -3.75 -8.68
N ALA A 139 28.41 -3.49 -8.32
CA ALA A 139 28.79 -2.25 -7.64
C ALA A 139 28.49 -0.98 -8.47
N PHE A 140 28.60 -1.05 -9.80
CA PHE A 140 28.19 0.05 -10.68
C PHE A 140 26.67 0.24 -10.66
N LEU A 141 25.89 -0.83 -10.77
CA LEU A 141 24.43 -0.79 -10.78
C LEU A 141 23.84 -0.37 -9.43
N SER A 142 24.51 -0.66 -8.31
CA SER A 142 24.17 -0.16 -6.98
C SER A 142 24.43 1.34 -6.81
N ALA A 143 25.24 1.96 -7.67
CA ALA A 143 25.43 3.41 -7.66
C ALA A 143 24.34 4.11 -8.47
N GLN A 144 23.93 5.31 -8.06
CA GLN A 144 22.86 6.07 -8.71
C GLN A 144 23.04 6.23 -10.24
N VAL A 145 24.28 6.47 -10.70
CA VAL A 145 24.58 6.59 -12.14
C VAL A 145 24.39 5.27 -12.88
N GLY A 146 24.76 4.14 -12.26
CA GLY A 146 24.63 2.84 -12.91
C GLY A 146 23.21 2.26 -12.84
N LEU A 147 22.40 2.66 -11.85
CA LEU A 147 20.99 2.28 -11.77
C LEU A 147 20.22 2.70 -13.03
N ALA A 148 20.53 3.86 -13.62
CA ALA A 148 19.99 4.30 -14.92
C ALA A 148 20.31 3.36 -16.10
N MET A 149 21.31 2.47 -15.91
CA MET A 149 21.73 1.46 -16.87
C MET A 149 21.42 0.03 -16.37
N ARG A 150 20.56 -0.17 -15.36
CA ARG A 150 20.26 -1.49 -14.77
C ARG A 150 19.80 -2.53 -15.79
N SER A 151 19.07 -2.11 -16.82
CA SER A 151 18.66 -2.97 -17.94
C SER A 151 19.81 -3.15 -18.94
N LEU A 152 20.86 -3.82 -18.49
CA LEU A 152 22.03 -4.14 -19.29
C LEU A 152 21.75 -5.01 -20.55
N PRO A 153 20.72 -5.87 -20.58
CA PRO A 153 20.29 -6.57 -21.80
C PRO A 153 19.99 -5.67 -23.00
N ARG A 154 19.84 -4.35 -22.82
CA ARG A 154 19.82 -3.37 -23.93
C ARG A 154 21.08 -3.41 -24.82
N ALA A 155 22.16 -4.11 -24.42
CA ALA A 155 23.35 -4.37 -25.22
C ALA A 155 23.22 -5.56 -26.21
N VAL A 156 22.17 -6.38 -26.11
CA VAL A 156 21.88 -7.52 -27.02
C VAL A 156 21.87 -7.16 -28.52
N PRO A 157 21.47 -5.95 -28.97
CA PRO A 157 21.58 -5.58 -30.38
C PRO A 157 23.01 -5.66 -30.95
N LEU A 158 24.05 -5.43 -30.14
CA LEU A 158 25.45 -5.58 -30.56
C LEU A 158 25.78 -7.04 -30.88
N LEU A 159 25.33 -7.95 -30.00
CA LEU A 159 25.43 -9.39 -30.18
C LEU A 159 24.69 -9.84 -31.44
N THR A 160 23.43 -9.43 -31.57
CA THR A 160 22.54 -9.80 -32.68
C THR A 160 23.08 -9.34 -34.03
N LEU A 161 23.58 -8.11 -34.11
CA LEU A 161 24.22 -7.58 -35.32
C LEU A 161 25.49 -8.38 -35.67
N GLY A 162 26.32 -8.67 -34.67
CA GLY A 162 27.53 -9.49 -34.82
C GLY A 162 27.25 -10.86 -35.41
N LEU A 163 26.30 -11.58 -34.81
CA LEU A 163 25.88 -12.91 -35.25
C LEU A 163 25.27 -12.89 -36.64
N SER A 164 24.37 -11.93 -36.92
CA SER A 164 23.69 -11.81 -38.22
C SER A 164 24.68 -11.62 -39.37
N VAL A 165 25.67 -10.72 -39.19
CA VAL A 165 26.69 -10.49 -40.22
C VAL A 165 27.58 -11.71 -40.41
N LEU A 166 27.98 -12.40 -39.33
CA LEU A 166 28.81 -13.59 -39.42
C LEU A 166 28.09 -14.76 -40.09
N THR A 167 26.80 -14.93 -39.82
CA THR A 167 25.92 -15.89 -40.51
C THR A 167 25.86 -15.58 -42.02
N GLY A 168 25.71 -14.31 -42.41
CA GLY A 168 25.80 -13.88 -43.81
C GLY A 168 27.18 -14.14 -44.44
N VAL A 169 28.26 -13.95 -43.68
CA VAL A 169 29.63 -14.28 -44.10
C VAL A 169 29.81 -15.77 -44.33
N ALA A 170 29.18 -16.65 -43.53
CA ALA A 170 29.17 -18.08 -43.78
C ALA A 170 28.55 -18.42 -45.15
N VAL A 171 27.42 -17.81 -45.50
CA VAL A 171 26.80 -17.97 -46.83
C VAL A 171 27.76 -17.51 -47.93
N GLY A 172 28.36 -16.32 -47.78
CA GLY A 172 29.30 -15.78 -48.77
C GLY A 172 30.61 -16.57 -48.90
N ALA A 173 31.07 -17.19 -47.81
CA ALA A 173 32.22 -18.11 -47.82
C ALA A 173 31.87 -19.43 -48.52
N LEU A 174 30.69 -19.99 -48.23
CA LEU A 174 30.19 -21.19 -48.90
C LEU A 174 29.96 -20.95 -50.40
N ALA A 175 29.37 -19.82 -50.77
CA ALA A 175 29.13 -19.43 -52.16
C ALA A 175 30.42 -19.43 -52.99
N ARG A 176 31.54 -18.98 -52.41
CA ARG A 176 32.86 -19.03 -53.06
C ARG A 176 33.36 -20.45 -53.33
N ALA A 177 33.07 -21.40 -52.44
CA ALA A 177 33.47 -22.80 -52.60
C ALA A 177 32.48 -23.64 -53.42
N ARG A 178 31.18 -23.33 -53.31
CA ARG A 178 30.04 -24.07 -53.88
C ARG A 178 28.92 -23.08 -54.27
N PRO A 179 29.03 -22.36 -55.41
CA PRO A 179 28.08 -21.31 -55.78
C PRO A 179 26.62 -21.78 -55.89
N ARG A 180 26.39 -23.03 -56.30
CA ARG A 180 25.05 -23.62 -56.41
C ARG A 180 24.32 -23.75 -55.06
N LEU A 181 25.06 -23.74 -53.95
CA LEU A 181 24.50 -23.87 -52.60
C LEU A 181 24.19 -22.52 -51.93
N GLU A 182 24.61 -21.40 -52.51
CA GLU A 182 24.39 -20.06 -51.92
C GLU A 182 22.92 -19.78 -51.65
N ARG A 183 22.09 -19.85 -52.69
CA ARG A 183 20.64 -19.60 -52.61
C ARG A 183 19.90 -20.56 -51.66
N PRO A 184 20.07 -21.90 -51.75
CA PRO A 184 19.34 -22.80 -50.85
C PRO A 184 19.81 -22.66 -49.40
N VAL A 185 21.09 -22.37 -49.12
CA VAL A 185 21.57 -22.16 -47.75
C VAL A 185 21.10 -20.81 -47.19
N ALA A 186 21.14 -19.74 -47.99
CA ALA A 186 20.57 -18.46 -47.61
C ALA A 186 19.07 -18.60 -47.29
N ALA A 187 18.31 -19.27 -48.16
CA ALA A 187 16.90 -19.54 -47.93
C ALA A 187 16.67 -20.39 -46.67
N GLY A 188 17.47 -21.43 -46.44
CA GLY A 188 17.40 -22.25 -45.24
C GLY A 188 17.65 -21.46 -43.95
N LEU A 189 18.61 -20.52 -43.96
CA LEU A 189 18.87 -19.65 -42.80
C LEU A 189 17.76 -18.63 -42.57
N VAL A 190 17.17 -18.07 -43.64
CA VAL A 190 15.99 -17.21 -43.52
C VAL A 190 14.80 -17.99 -42.96
N LEU A 191 14.56 -19.22 -43.45
CA LEU A 191 13.52 -20.10 -42.92
C LEU A 191 13.78 -20.47 -41.46
N LEU A 192 15.04 -20.70 -41.07
CA LEU A 192 15.41 -20.95 -39.69
C LEU A 192 15.14 -19.74 -38.79
N ALA A 193 15.46 -18.53 -39.25
CA ALA A 193 15.18 -17.30 -38.52
C ALA A 193 13.67 -17.05 -38.37
N ILE A 194 12.88 -17.33 -39.42
CA ILE A 194 11.41 -17.28 -39.35
C ILE A 194 10.88 -18.35 -38.38
N ALA A 195 11.39 -19.58 -38.44
CA ALA A 195 11.02 -20.65 -37.53
C ALA A 195 11.36 -20.34 -36.06
N ALA A 196 12.41 -19.55 -35.82
CA ALA A 196 12.79 -19.03 -34.51
C ALA A 196 11.94 -17.84 -34.04
N LEU A 197 10.96 -17.38 -34.83
CA LEU A 197 10.01 -16.31 -34.49
C LEU A 197 8.54 -16.81 -34.56
N PRO A 198 8.13 -17.80 -33.74
CA PRO A 198 6.73 -18.27 -33.68
C PRO A 198 5.67 -17.17 -33.64
N PRO A 199 5.81 -16.12 -32.80
CA PRO A 199 4.78 -15.08 -32.70
C PRO A 199 4.41 -14.46 -34.05
N LEU A 200 5.39 -14.33 -34.96
CA LEU A 200 5.19 -13.77 -36.29
C LEU A 200 4.29 -14.65 -37.17
N TRP A 201 4.52 -15.97 -37.20
CA TRP A 201 3.81 -16.88 -38.12
C TRP A 201 2.63 -17.60 -37.46
N LEU A 202 2.50 -17.53 -36.14
CA LEU A 202 1.30 -17.92 -35.39
C LEU A 202 0.29 -16.78 -35.25
N GLY A 203 0.69 -15.53 -35.56
CA GLY A 203 -0.20 -14.37 -35.42
C GLY A 203 -0.32 -13.85 -33.98
N GLN A 204 0.61 -14.20 -33.11
CA GLN A 204 0.63 -13.88 -31.67
C GLN A 204 1.63 -12.74 -31.36
N MET A 205 1.78 -11.78 -32.29
CA MET A 205 2.65 -10.61 -32.06
C MET A 205 2.08 -9.65 -31.02
N VAL A 206 0.76 -9.70 -30.80
CA VAL A 206 0.05 -9.04 -29.71
C VAL A 206 -0.46 -10.15 -28.81
N ALA A 207 -0.05 -10.14 -27.54
CA ALA A 207 -0.52 -11.10 -26.54
C ALA A 207 -2.03 -10.95 -26.33
N ASP A 208 -2.73 -12.04 -26.04
CA ASP A 208 -4.19 -12.07 -25.93
C ASP A 208 -4.66 -11.14 -24.80
N ASN A 209 -3.93 -11.09 -23.68
CA ASN A 209 -4.17 -10.16 -22.58
C ASN A 209 -4.03 -8.66 -22.92
N LEU A 210 -3.43 -8.29 -24.05
CA LEU A 210 -3.33 -6.91 -24.57
C LEU A 210 -4.26 -6.67 -25.75
N GLN A 211 -4.99 -7.69 -26.21
CA GLN A 211 -5.98 -7.53 -27.27
C GLN A 211 -7.23 -6.85 -26.71
N ARG A 212 -7.71 -5.86 -27.45
CA ARG A 212 -8.93 -5.11 -27.18
C ARG A 212 -9.45 -4.50 -28.46
N ASP A 213 -10.69 -4.04 -28.44
CA ASP A 213 -11.24 -3.26 -29.54
C ASP A 213 -10.44 -1.96 -29.76
N GLU A 214 -10.36 -1.54 -31.02
CA GLU A 214 -9.67 -0.29 -31.40
C GLU A 214 -10.41 0.94 -30.84
N GLU A 215 -11.74 0.89 -30.85
CA GLU A 215 -12.61 1.92 -30.29
C GLU A 215 -12.83 1.66 -28.80
N LEU A 216 -12.72 2.71 -27.99
CA LEU A 216 -13.02 2.65 -26.57
C LEU A 216 -14.55 2.56 -26.34
N PRO A 217 -14.99 2.03 -25.18
CA PRO A 217 -16.40 2.02 -24.84
C PRO A 217 -17.02 3.42 -24.86
N ALA A 218 -18.24 3.53 -25.38
CA ALA A 218 -18.92 4.82 -25.54
C ALA A 218 -19.07 5.58 -24.20
N TYR A 219 -19.28 4.87 -23.10
CA TYR A 219 -19.44 5.46 -21.77
C TYR A 219 -18.18 6.21 -21.31
N TRP A 220 -16.97 5.79 -21.72
CA TRP A 220 -15.73 6.50 -21.41
C TRP A 220 -15.60 7.80 -22.21
N ILE A 221 -16.05 7.79 -23.47
CA ILE A 221 -16.08 8.99 -24.31
C ILE A 221 -17.11 10.00 -23.78
N GLU A 222 -18.26 9.51 -23.33
CA GLU A 222 -19.32 10.33 -22.71
C GLU A 222 -18.87 10.91 -21.37
N ALA A 223 -18.24 10.10 -20.51
CA ALA A 223 -17.68 10.55 -19.25
C ALA A 223 -16.61 11.64 -19.45
N ALA A 224 -15.68 11.45 -20.38
CA ALA A 224 -14.66 12.45 -20.70
C ALA A 224 -15.27 13.77 -21.20
N ALA A 225 -16.29 13.71 -22.06
CA ALA A 225 -17.00 14.90 -22.51
C ALA A 225 -17.70 15.63 -21.36
N ALA A 226 -18.30 14.91 -20.41
CA ALA A 226 -18.93 15.49 -19.23
C ALA A 226 -17.91 16.11 -18.26
N ILE A 227 -16.74 15.48 -18.08
CA ILE A 227 -15.62 16.02 -17.29
C ILE A 227 -15.19 17.39 -17.85
N ASP A 228 -15.03 17.49 -19.17
CA ASP A 228 -14.64 18.72 -19.85
C ASP A 228 -15.76 19.78 -19.82
N GLU A 229 -17.02 19.39 -19.96
CA GLU A 229 -18.15 20.31 -19.95
C GLU A 229 -18.34 20.97 -18.58
N ARG A 230 -18.25 20.19 -17.50
CA ARG A 230 -18.42 20.68 -16.12
C ARG A 230 -17.28 21.57 -15.64
N GLY A 231 -16.04 21.23 -15.97
CA GLY A 231 -14.88 21.96 -15.44
C GLY A 231 -14.51 23.24 -16.18
N ARG A 232 -15.16 23.55 -17.31
CA ARG A 232 -14.83 24.74 -18.11
C ARG A 232 -15.19 26.01 -17.33
N ALA A 233 -14.26 26.95 -17.30
CA ALA A 233 -14.48 28.30 -16.78
C ALA A 233 -15.61 29.02 -17.56
N GLU A 234 -16.24 30.02 -16.93
CA GLU A 234 -17.32 30.80 -17.56
C GLU A 234 -16.90 31.47 -18.88
N ASP A 235 -15.64 31.93 -18.98
CA ASP A 235 -15.03 32.37 -20.24
C ASP A 235 -14.16 31.25 -20.84
N PRO A 236 -14.49 30.71 -22.04
CA PRO A 236 -13.72 29.65 -22.68
C PRO A 236 -12.23 29.97 -22.94
N GLY A 237 -11.83 31.23 -22.86
CA GLY A 237 -10.42 31.66 -22.95
C GLY A 237 -9.56 31.28 -21.74
N ASP A 238 -10.18 31.00 -20.59
CA ASP A 238 -9.50 30.90 -19.29
C ASP A 238 -9.17 29.45 -18.89
N GLY A 239 -9.67 28.47 -19.64
CA GLY A 239 -9.37 27.05 -19.45
C GLY A 239 -10.27 26.36 -18.42
N PHE A 240 -9.66 25.76 -17.40
CA PHE A 240 -10.34 24.99 -16.35
C PHE A 240 -10.01 25.57 -14.98
N GLU A 241 -11.04 25.79 -14.15
CA GLU A 241 -10.89 26.36 -12.80
C GLU A 241 -10.39 25.31 -11.80
N SER A 242 -10.89 24.07 -11.92
CA SER A 242 -10.58 22.95 -11.05
C SER A 242 -10.12 21.72 -11.82
N ARG A 243 -9.42 20.81 -11.14
CA ARG A 243 -8.98 19.52 -11.72
C ARG A 243 -9.95 18.40 -11.34
N VAL A 244 -9.73 17.23 -11.93
CA VAL A 244 -10.36 15.97 -11.49
C VAL A 244 -9.38 15.09 -10.73
N LEU A 245 -9.89 14.32 -9.76
CA LEU A 245 -9.18 13.22 -9.10
C LEU A 245 -9.83 11.89 -9.48
N GLU A 246 -9.04 10.98 -10.01
CA GLU A 246 -9.51 9.64 -10.38
C GLU A 246 -9.24 8.62 -9.27
N LEU A 247 -10.28 7.88 -8.88
CA LEU A 247 -10.30 6.89 -7.79
C LEU A 247 -11.02 5.59 -8.24
N PRO A 248 -10.68 4.42 -7.66
CA PRO A 248 -9.50 4.17 -6.84
C PRO A 248 -8.22 4.24 -7.70
N GLY A 249 -7.07 4.37 -7.04
CA GLY A 249 -5.77 4.13 -7.65
C GLY A 249 -5.62 2.71 -8.17
N SER A 250 -4.62 2.48 -9.02
CA SER A 250 -4.41 1.17 -9.67
C SER A 250 -2.92 0.86 -9.86
N ASP A 251 -2.51 -0.39 -9.67
CA ASP A 251 -1.13 -0.80 -9.97
C ASP A 251 -0.79 -0.56 -11.44
N PHE A 252 -1.66 -1.08 -12.31
CA PHE A 252 -1.70 -0.83 -13.75
C PHE A 252 -3.16 -0.72 -14.18
N ALA A 253 -3.46 0.12 -15.17
CA ALA A 253 -4.82 0.26 -15.68
C ALA A 253 -5.19 -0.93 -16.59
N SER A 254 -5.87 -1.90 -15.98
CA SER A 254 -6.47 -3.05 -16.66
C SER A 254 -7.98 -2.98 -16.47
N TYR A 255 -8.72 -2.88 -17.57
CA TYR A 255 -10.17 -2.78 -17.57
C TYR A 255 -10.82 -4.07 -18.07
N ARG A 256 -12.09 -4.30 -17.71
CA ARG A 256 -12.86 -5.46 -18.18
C ARG A 256 -12.97 -5.58 -19.70
N TRP A 257 -12.95 -4.45 -20.40
CA TRP A 257 -12.98 -4.40 -21.86
C TRP A 257 -11.59 -4.46 -22.51
N GLY A 258 -10.50 -4.37 -21.73
CA GLY A 258 -9.13 -4.46 -22.24
C GLY A 258 -8.06 -3.89 -21.30
N ASN A 259 -6.83 -4.38 -21.47
CA ASN A 259 -5.67 -3.90 -20.72
C ASN A 259 -4.96 -2.77 -21.48
N THR A 260 -4.78 -1.61 -20.83
CA THR A 260 -4.06 -0.47 -21.41
C THR A 260 -2.74 -0.18 -20.72
N VAL A 261 -2.44 -0.85 -19.60
CA VAL A 261 -1.29 -0.63 -18.71
C VAL A 261 -1.31 0.74 -18.04
N ASP A 262 -1.53 1.81 -18.80
CA ASP A 262 -1.68 3.19 -18.35
C ASP A 262 -3.16 3.65 -18.39
N PRO A 263 -3.59 4.54 -17.48
CA PRO A 263 -4.94 5.11 -17.45
C PRO A 263 -5.28 5.84 -18.75
N ILE A 264 -6.52 5.66 -19.20
CA ILE A 264 -6.99 6.27 -20.47
C ILE A 264 -7.44 7.73 -20.31
N THR A 265 -7.91 8.09 -19.12
CA THR A 265 -8.48 9.41 -18.79
C THR A 265 -7.60 10.59 -19.23
N PRO A 266 -6.29 10.67 -18.93
CA PRO A 266 -5.45 11.79 -19.39
C PRO A 266 -5.31 11.90 -20.91
N GLY A 267 -5.66 10.85 -21.67
CA GLY A 267 -5.73 10.87 -23.13
C GLY A 267 -7.10 11.30 -23.69
N LEU A 268 -8.14 11.39 -22.85
CA LEU A 268 -9.52 11.64 -23.24
C LEU A 268 -10.07 13.02 -22.81
N THR A 269 -9.52 13.62 -21.75
CA THR A 269 -9.96 14.92 -21.22
C THR A 269 -8.89 16.00 -21.40
N ASP A 270 -9.30 17.24 -21.61
CA ASP A 270 -8.40 18.41 -21.56
C ASP A 270 -8.31 19.00 -20.14
N ARG A 271 -9.28 18.68 -19.26
CA ARG A 271 -9.27 19.10 -17.86
C ARG A 271 -8.05 18.54 -17.11
N PRO A 272 -7.37 19.35 -16.26
CA PRO A 272 -6.27 18.86 -15.43
C PRO A 272 -6.68 17.64 -14.59
N PHE A 273 -5.74 16.72 -14.40
CA PHE A 273 -5.98 15.37 -13.89
C PHE A 273 -4.98 15.02 -12.78
N ALA A 274 -5.46 14.33 -11.75
CA ALA A 274 -4.66 13.69 -10.71
C ALA A 274 -5.14 12.25 -10.49
N ALA A 275 -4.22 11.33 -10.25
CA ALA A 275 -4.50 9.94 -9.91
C ALA A 275 -3.31 9.29 -9.21
N ARG A 276 -3.58 8.18 -8.52
CA ARG A 276 -2.57 7.29 -7.96
C ARG A 276 -2.39 6.08 -8.89
N GLU A 277 -1.14 5.85 -9.32
CA GLU A 277 -0.70 4.59 -9.92
C GLU A 277 0.47 4.01 -9.13
N LEU A 278 0.89 2.76 -9.38
CA LEU A 278 2.02 2.11 -8.70
C LEU A 278 3.25 3.04 -8.55
N ILE A 279 3.68 3.62 -9.67
CA ILE A 279 4.84 4.52 -9.72
C ILE A 279 4.39 5.95 -9.36
N PRO A 280 5.00 6.58 -8.35
CA PRO A 280 4.63 7.93 -7.95
C PRO A 280 4.98 8.98 -9.03
N TYR A 281 4.04 9.89 -9.29
CA TYR A 281 4.21 11.02 -10.20
C TYR A 281 4.34 12.35 -9.45
N GLY A 282 4.87 13.36 -10.14
CA GLY A 282 5.04 14.72 -9.59
C GLY A 282 6.32 14.87 -8.77
N THR A 283 6.22 15.58 -7.64
CA THR A 283 7.31 15.72 -6.67
C THR A 283 7.00 14.91 -5.40
N PRO A 284 8.00 14.66 -4.53
CA PRO A 284 7.79 13.87 -3.31
C PRO A 284 6.57 14.29 -2.49
N LEU A 285 6.34 15.60 -2.33
CA LEU A 285 5.19 16.14 -1.59
C LEU A 285 3.84 15.81 -2.24
N SER A 286 3.73 15.88 -3.58
CA SER A 286 2.49 15.51 -4.28
C SER A 286 2.23 14.01 -4.26
N ALA A 287 3.29 13.21 -4.42
CA ALA A 287 3.19 11.76 -4.34
C ALA A 287 2.77 11.30 -2.93
N ASP A 288 3.33 11.91 -1.88
CA ASP A 288 2.98 11.63 -0.48
C ASP A 288 1.50 11.90 -0.23
N LEU A 289 0.97 13.07 -0.60
CA LEU A 289 -0.46 13.39 -0.41
C LEU A 289 -1.40 12.43 -1.17
N LEU A 290 -1.07 12.06 -2.40
CA LEU A 290 -1.87 11.11 -3.17
C LEU A 290 -1.84 9.69 -2.57
N ASN A 291 -0.66 9.24 -2.12
CA ASN A 291 -0.52 7.94 -1.46
C ASN A 291 -1.30 7.91 -0.15
N SER A 292 -1.23 8.97 0.64
CA SER A 292 -1.91 9.09 1.93
C SER A 292 -3.44 9.09 1.82
N LEU A 293 -3.99 9.58 0.71
CA LEU A 293 -5.42 9.51 0.44
C LEU A 293 -5.86 8.15 -0.10
N ASP A 294 -5.11 7.60 -1.06
CA ASP A 294 -5.50 6.37 -1.77
C ASP A 294 -5.26 5.11 -0.95
N ARG A 295 -4.14 5.00 -0.22
CA ARG A 295 -3.80 3.81 0.56
C ARG A 295 -4.90 3.39 1.55
N PRO A 296 -5.41 4.26 2.45
CA PRO A 296 -6.49 3.86 3.34
C PRO A 296 -7.81 3.55 2.59
N LEU A 297 -7.98 4.04 1.36
CA LEU A 297 -9.10 3.64 0.50
C LEU A 297 -8.90 2.22 -0.06
N GLN A 298 -7.69 1.86 -0.49
CA GLN A 298 -7.34 0.48 -0.89
C GLN A 298 -7.47 -0.50 0.28
N GLU A 299 -7.15 -0.02 1.49
CA GLU A 299 -7.15 -0.81 2.72
C GLU A 299 -8.46 -0.71 3.50
N SER A 300 -9.55 -0.20 2.91
CA SER A 300 -10.88 -0.07 3.54
C SER A 300 -10.87 0.54 4.96
N THR A 301 -9.99 1.52 5.18
CA THR A 301 -9.76 2.21 6.47
C THR A 301 -9.85 3.74 6.36
N LEU A 302 -10.20 4.28 5.18
CA LEU A 302 -10.39 5.72 4.98
C LEU A 302 -11.66 6.21 5.69
N GLU A 303 -11.54 7.30 6.45
CA GLU A 303 -12.69 8.01 7.00
C GLU A 303 -13.31 8.92 5.90
N PRO A 304 -14.61 8.79 5.58
CA PRO A 304 -15.26 9.55 4.51
C PRO A 304 -15.12 11.07 4.65
N GLU A 305 -15.03 11.58 5.87
CA GLU A 305 -14.89 12.99 6.23
C GLU A 305 -13.63 13.64 5.64
N ALA A 306 -12.59 12.86 5.34
CA ALA A 306 -11.35 13.39 4.77
C ALA A 306 -11.45 13.73 3.28
N LEU A 307 -12.40 13.13 2.53
CA LEU A 307 -12.42 13.21 1.07
C LEU A 307 -12.58 14.64 0.55
N ALA A 308 -13.63 15.35 0.98
CA ALA A 308 -13.91 16.69 0.47
C ALA A 308 -12.84 17.74 0.86
N PRO A 309 -12.36 17.83 2.12
CA PRO A 309 -11.30 18.77 2.47
C PRO A 309 -9.99 18.54 1.72
N ILE A 310 -9.57 17.28 1.55
CA ILE A 310 -8.34 16.95 0.82
C ILE A 310 -8.50 17.21 -0.67
N ALA A 311 -9.67 16.91 -1.25
CA ALA A 311 -9.98 17.27 -2.64
C ALA A 311 -9.93 18.80 -2.86
N ARG A 312 -10.50 19.60 -1.95
CA ARG A 312 -10.42 21.07 -2.00
C ARG A 312 -8.99 21.60 -1.92
N LEU A 313 -8.15 21.07 -1.03
CA LEU A 313 -6.72 21.42 -0.98
C LEU A 313 -6.02 21.17 -2.32
N MET A 314 -6.36 20.08 -3.00
CA MET A 314 -5.81 19.75 -4.31
C MET A 314 -6.44 20.56 -5.46
N GLY A 315 -7.42 21.44 -5.20
CA GLY A 315 -8.14 22.15 -6.25
C GLY A 315 -8.95 21.21 -7.15
N VAL A 316 -9.51 20.13 -6.58
CA VAL A 316 -10.30 19.11 -7.27
C VAL A 316 -11.78 19.43 -7.13
N GLY A 317 -12.45 19.69 -8.25
CA GLY A 317 -13.89 19.98 -8.26
C GLY A 317 -14.78 18.76 -8.50
N ASP A 318 -14.26 17.72 -9.16
CA ASP A 318 -14.99 16.47 -9.34
C ASP A 318 -14.05 15.25 -9.13
N LEU A 319 -14.59 14.21 -8.51
CA LEU A 319 -13.98 12.88 -8.42
C LEU A 319 -14.50 12.00 -9.56
N VAL A 320 -13.61 11.23 -10.18
CA VAL A 320 -13.92 10.24 -11.22
C VAL A 320 -13.76 8.85 -10.61
N PHE A 321 -14.89 8.18 -10.36
CA PHE A 321 -14.92 6.81 -9.88
C PHE A 321 -14.88 5.82 -11.05
N ARG A 322 -13.96 4.84 -11.00
CA ARG A 322 -13.79 3.79 -12.01
C ARG A 322 -14.18 2.42 -11.47
N ALA A 323 -15.34 1.92 -11.88
CA ALA A 323 -15.81 0.61 -11.46
C ALA A 323 -15.42 -0.52 -12.40
N ASP A 324 -14.89 -0.25 -13.59
CA ASP A 324 -14.64 -1.25 -14.65
C ASP A 324 -13.21 -1.80 -14.68
N LEU A 325 -12.41 -1.52 -13.65
CA LEU A 325 -11.08 -2.11 -13.45
C LEU A 325 -11.16 -3.60 -13.13
N THR A 326 -10.20 -4.39 -13.61
CA THR A 326 -10.01 -5.79 -13.17
C THR A 326 -9.37 -5.80 -11.77
N TYR A 327 -10.15 -5.42 -10.75
CA TYR A 327 -9.68 -5.19 -9.39
C TYR A 327 -9.05 -6.44 -8.74
N GLU A 328 -9.59 -7.62 -9.03
CA GLU A 328 -9.08 -8.92 -8.59
C GLU A 328 -7.70 -9.26 -9.14
N ARG A 329 -7.30 -8.71 -10.29
CA ARG A 329 -5.98 -9.00 -10.87
C ARG A 329 -4.83 -8.53 -9.97
N PHE A 330 -5.05 -7.44 -9.24
CA PHE A 330 -4.06 -6.80 -8.37
C PHE A 330 -4.55 -6.61 -6.93
N ASN A 331 -5.67 -7.25 -6.56
CA ASN A 331 -6.30 -7.11 -5.24
C ASN A 331 -6.57 -5.65 -4.83
N LEU A 332 -7.12 -4.86 -5.76
CA LEU A 332 -7.45 -3.44 -5.56
C LEU A 332 -8.79 -3.28 -4.81
N ALA A 333 -9.07 -2.05 -4.38
CA ALA A 333 -10.33 -1.66 -3.75
C ALA A 333 -11.55 -2.13 -4.56
N ARG A 334 -12.52 -2.73 -3.87
CA ARG A 334 -13.72 -3.31 -4.48
C ARG A 334 -14.71 -2.23 -4.92
N PRO A 335 -15.26 -2.29 -6.15
CA PRO A 335 -16.11 -1.21 -6.67
C PRO A 335 -17.37 -0.90 -5.83
N ARG A 336 -18.06 -1.91 -5.28
CA ARG A 336 -19.30 -1.70 -4.50
C ARG A 336 -19.01 -0.91 -3.21
N GLN A 337 -17.97 -1.31 -2.48
CA GLN A 337 -17.54 -0.70 -1.23
C GLN A 337 -17.03 0.74 -1.45
N VAL A 338 -16.23 0.98 -2.50
CA VAL A 338 -15.78 2.34 -2.83
C VAL A 338 -16.95 3.24 -3.23
N TYR A 339 -17.91 2.73 -4.00
CA TYR A 339 -19.10 3.49 -4.38
C TYR A 339 -19.96 3.85 -3.16
N GLU A 340 -20.11 2.93 -2.21
CA GLU A 340 -20.80 3.16 -0.94
C GLU A 340 -20.09 4.22 -0.10
N LEU A 341 -18.75 4.13 0.04
CA LEU A 341 -17.92 5.10 0.74
C LEU A 341 -18.10 6.53 0.18
N LEU A 342 -18.08 6.68 -1.15
CA LEU A 342 -18.32 7.96 -1.81
C LEU A 342 -19.73 8.51 -1.52
N GLY A 343 -20.72 7.62 -1.39
CA GLY A 343 -22.09 7.97 -1.01
C GLY A 343 -22.24 8.42 0.46
N MET A 344 -21.33 8.00 1.34
CA MET A 344 -21.29 8.42 2.75
C MET A 344 -20.50 9.71 2.99
N ALA A 345 -19.59 10.07 2.07
CA ALA A 345 -18.65 11.17 2.23
C ALA A 345 -19.34 12.55 2.29
N PRO A 346 -19.23 13.29 3.42
CA PRO A 346 -19.77 14.63 3.52
C PRO A 346 -19.13 15.59 2.51
N GLY A 347 -19.95 16.41 1.84
CA GLY A 347 -19.48 17.37 0.82
C GLY A 347 -19.09 16.73 -0.52
N VAL A 348 -19.44 15.47 -0.75
CA VAL A 348 -19.30 14.76 -2.02
C VAL A 348 -20.67 14.30 -2.49
N THR A 349 -21.04 14.57 -3.74
CA THR A 349 -22.36 14.18 -4.27
C THR A 349 -22.28 13.63 -5.69
N SER A 350 -23.00 12.53 -5.98
CA SER A 350 -23.04 11.97 -7.33
C SER A 350 -23.79 12.90 -8.29
N VAL A 351 -23.18 13.20 -9.43
CA VAL A 351 -23.73 14.15 -10.42
C VAL A 351 -23.98 13.55 -11.80
N ALA A 352 -23.24 12.50 -12.17
CA ALA A 352 -23.45 11.77 -13.41
C ALA A 352 -22.92 10.33 -13.30
N THR A 353 -23.55 9.41 -14.00
CA THR A 353 -23.13 8.01 -14.12
C THR A 353 -23.12 7.59 -15.57
N PHE A 354 -22.19 6.70 -15.94
CA PHE A 354 -22.02 6.22 -17.31
C PHE A 354 -21.77 4.71 -17.31
N GLY A 355 -22.33 4.02 -18.31
CA GLY A 355 -22.18 2.57 -18.44
C GLY A 355 -23.03 1.75 -17.48
N ASP A 356 -24.22 2.23 -17.09
CA ASP A 356 -25.19 1.50 -16.26
C ASP A 356 -25.39 0.05 -16.77
N GLY A 357 -25.31 -0.93 -15.87
CA GLY A 357 -25.58 -2.35 -16.15
C GLY A 357 -24.39 -3.17 -16.65
N VAL A 358 -23.17 -2.61 -16.64
CA VAL A 358 -21.93 -3.39 -16.79
C VAL A 358 -21.49 -3.86 -15.40
N THR A 359 -21.99 -5.01 -14.95
CA THR A 359 -21.51 -5.63 -13.69
C THR A 359 -20.03 -5.98 -13.83
N ASN A 360 -19.23 -5.54 -12.86
CA ASN A 360 -17.82 -5.90 -12.78
C ASN A 360 -17.67 -7.25 -12.06
N GLU A 361 -17.86 -8.34 -12.79
CA GLU A 361 -17.64 -9.69 -12.28
C GLU A 361 -16.13 -10.05 -12.37
N PRO A 362 -15.52 -10.57 -11.28
CA PRO A 362 -14.17 -11.12 -11.31
C PRO A 362 -13.98 -12.21 -12.36
N ASP A 363 -12.74 -12.37 -12.85
CA ASP A 363 -12.40 -13.54 -13.66
C ASP A 363 -12.64 -14.84 -12.86
N PRO A 364 -13.32 -15.86 -13.41
CA PRO A 364 -13.55 -17.12 -12.70
C PRO A 364 -12.28 -17.86 -12.24
N SER A 365 -11.10 -17.59 -12.83
CA SER A 365 -9.84 -18.14 -12.31
C SER A 365 -9.30 -17.39 -11.09
N LEU A 366 -9.83 -16.20 -10.81
CA LEU A 366 -9.52 -15.36 -9.65
C LEU A 366 -10.82 -14.76 -9.08
N PRO A 367 -11.74 -15.60 -8.54
CA PRO A 367 -13.08 -15.16 -8.14
C PRO A 367 -13.05 -14.11 -7.02
N LEU A 368 -11.96 -14.04 -6.23
CA LEU A 368 -11.78 -13.12 -5.10
C LEU A 368 -12.97 -13.14 -4.13
N GLU A 369 -13.52 -14.33 -3.92
CA GLU A 369 -14.46 -14.66 -2.86
C GLU A 369 -13.64 -14.88 -1.59
N ASP A 370 -13.45 -13.81 -0.82
CA ASP A 370 -12.72 -13.79 0.44
C ASP A 370 -13.66 -13.32 1.58
N GLU A 371 -13.12 -13.04 2.76
CA GLU A 371 -13.91 -12.54 3.89
C GLU A 371 -14.53 -11.16 3.62
N GLU A 372 -13.91 -10.29 2.83
CA GLU A 372 -14.47 -8.97 2.50
C GLU A 372 -15.68 -9.09 1.58
N GLU A 373 -15.65 -10.03 0.64
CA GLU A 373 -16.76 -10.29 -0.26
C GLU A 373 -17.96 -10.96 0.42
N LEU A 374 -17.71 -11.86 1.37
CA LEU A 374 -18.77 -12.54 2.12
C LEU A 374 -19.33 -11.69 3.27
N ALA A 375 -18.55 -10.77 3.84
CA ALA A 375 -19.01 -9.84 4.87
C ALA A 375 -19.71 -8.59 4.29
N ALA A 376 -19.61 -8.36 2.97
CA ALA A 376 -20.26 -7.23 2.33
C ALA A 376 -21.77 -7.39 2.33
N ASP A 377 -22.51 -6.29 2.51
CA ASP A 377 -23.97 -6.31 2.42
C ASP A 377 -24.39 -6.86 1.03
N PRO A 378 -25.12 -8.00 0.99
CA PRO A 378 -25.49 -8.67 -0.25
C PRO A 378 -26.43 -7.84 -1.12
N ASP A 379 -27.14 -6.88 -0.52
CA ASP A 379 -28.08 -5.96 -1.19
C ASP A 379 -27.39 -4.70 -1.75
N LEU A 380 -26.08 -4.52 -1.53
CA LEU A 380 -25.32 -3.42 -2.14
C LEU A 380 -25.40 -3.50 -3.68
N PRO A 381 -25.91 -2.45 -4.35
CA PRO A 381 -26.08 -2.47 -5.80
C PRO A 381 -24.73 -2.45 -6.51
N ASP A 382 -24.66 -3.10 -7.68
CA ASP A 382 -23.53 -2.93 -8.57
C ASP A 382 -23.45 -1.48 -9.06
N PRO A 383 -22.29 -0.81 -8.96
CA PRO A 383 -22.17 0.57 -9.38
C PRO A 383 -22.12 0.72 -10.92
N PRO A 384 -22.32 1.94 -11.45
CA PRO A 384 -22.05 2.24 -12.86
C PRO A 384 -20.57 2.07 -13.20
N ALA A 385 -20.24 1.79 -14.47
CA ALA A 385 -18.85 1.63 -14.92
C ALA A 385 -17.97 2.86 -14.60
N VAL A 386 -18.54 4.07 -14.78
CA VAL A 386 -17.88 5.33 -14.41
C VAL A 386 -18.88 6.22 -13.66
N GLY A 387 -18.46 6.78 -12.52
CA GLY A 387 -19.23 7.75 -11.75
C GLY A 387 -18.50 9.10 -11.65
N LEU A 388 -19.22 10.21 -11.81
CA LEU A 388 -18.73 11.54 -11.49
C LEU A 388 -19.38 12.04 -10.20
N TRP A 389 -18.55 12.57 -9.31
CA TRP A 389 -18.95 13.07 -8.01
C TRP A 389 -18.42 14.49 -7.80
N GLU A 390 -19.31 15.44 -7.53
CA GLU A 390 -18.96 16.83 -7.28
C GLU A 390 -18.47 17.02 -5.84
N VAL A 391 -17.43 17.84 -5.68
CA VAL A 391 -16.91 18.26 -4.39
C VAL A 391 -17.46 19.65 -4.07
N GLU A 392 -18.16 19.79 -2.94
CA GLU A 392 -18.74 21.06 -2.51
C GLU A 392 -17.65 22.10 -2.18
N GLY A 393 -17.92 23.38 -2.51
CA GLY A 393 -17.08 24.53 -2.12
C GLY A 393 -16.35 25.26 -3.25
N ASP A 394 -16.63 24.92 -4.52
CA ASP A 394 -16.05 25.56 -5.71
C ASP A 394 -14.50 25.68 -5.68
N PRO A 395 -13.77 24.58 -5.46
CA PRO A 395 -12.31 24.63 -5.33
C PRO A 395 -11.64 25.06 -6.62
N SER A 396 -10.54 25.82 -6.49
CA SER A 396 -9.74 26.32 -7.63
C SER A 396 -8.32 25.78 -7.61
N ILE A 397 -7.74 25.55 -8.79
CA ILE A 397 -6.31 25.22 -8.97
C ILE A 397 -5.44 26.37 -8.49
N VAL A 398 -5.81 27.62 -8.78
CA VAL A 398 -5.06 28.81 -8.38
C VAL A 398 -5.86 29.55 -7.33
N SER A 399 -5.25 29.79 -6.18
CA SER A 399 -5.88 30.50 -5.07
C SER A 399 -4.91 31.50 -4.43
N ALA A 400 -5.45 32.49 -3.74
CA ALA A 400 -4.66 33.40 -2.92
C ALA A 400 -5.13 33.31 -1.48
N LYS A 401 -4.22 32.99 -0.56
CA LYS A 401 -4.53 32.73 0.85
C LYS A 401 -3.78 33.71 1.76
N PRO A 402 -4.46 34.44 2.66
CA PRO A 402 -3.80 35.36 3.58
C PRO A 402 -2.75 34.64 4.44
N ALA A 403 -1.60 35.26 4.69
CA ALA A 403 -0.57 34.65 5.55
C ALA A 403 -1.06 34.45 7.01
N SER A 404 -2.04 35.23 7.46
CA SER A 404 -2.72 35.09 8.75
C SER A 404 -3.54 33.80 8.89
N SER A 405 -3.92 33.16 7.77
CA SER A 405 -4.68 31.90 7.76
C SER A 405 -3.78 30.64 7.80
N THR A 406 -2.55 30.78 8.33
CA THR A 406 -1.58 29.68 8.37
C THR A 406 -1.97 28.63 9.42
N VAL A 407 -2.15 27.39 8.97
CA VAL A 407 -2.17 26.19 9.82
C VAL A 407 -0.84 25.46 9.64
N LEU A 408 -0.02 25.48 10.69
CA LEU A 408 1.25 24.78 10.73
C LEU A 408 1.01 23.32 11.15
N VAL A 409 1.24 22.38 10.25
CA VAL A 409 1.09 20.94 10.51
C VAL A 409 2.47 20.31 10.70
N SER A 410 2.66 19.63 11.83
CA SER A 410 3.83 18.78 12.05
C SER A 410 3.45 17.33 11.72
N GLY A 411 3.82 16.90 10.50
CA GLY A 411 3.36 15.66 9.89
C GLY A 411 3.65 15.61 8.39
N ASN A 412 3.03 14.66 7.69
CA ASN A 412 3.06 14.51 6.22
C ASN A 412 1.63 14.46 5.65
N GLY A 413 1.43 13.91 4.45
CA GLY A 413 0.15 13.69 3.80
C GLY A 413 -0.82 12.88 4.66
N ASP A 414 -0.35 11.85 5.36
CA ASP A 414 -1.19 11.05 6.28
C ASP A 414 -1.73 11.93 7.41
N GLY A 415 -0.90 12.86 7.88
CA GLY A 415 -1.29 13.85 8.86
C GLY A 415 -2.38 14.77 8.34
N LEU A 416 -2.32 15.20 7.08
CA LEU A 416 -3.40 16.02 6.51
C LEU A 416 -4.71 15.25 6.37
N VAL A 417 -4.65 14.00 5.92
CA VAL A 417 -5.84 13.14 5.82
C VAL A 417 -6.46 12.91 7.20
N ALA A 418 -5.65 12.64 8.23
CA ALA A 418 -6.13 12.47 9.60
C ALA A 418 -6.70 13.78 10.19
N VAL A 419 -6.05 14.92 9.95
CA VAL A 419 -6.51 16.25 10.40
C VAL A 419 -7.80 16.66 9.70
N ALA A 420 -7.97 16.31 8.42
CA ALA A 420 -9.22 16.48 7.68
C ALA A 420 -10.34 15.57 8.22
N ALA A 421 -10.07 14.30 8.46
CA ALA A 421 -11.02 13.36 9.06
C ALA A 421 -11.49 13.83 10.45
N ALA A 422 -10.60 14.43 11.25
CA ALA A 422 -10.91 15.02 12.55
C ALA A 422 -11.68 16.36 12.46
N GLY A 423 -11.95 16.87 11.25
CA GLY A 423 -12.66 18.14 11.03
C GLY A 423 -11.87 19.39 11.39
N LEU A 424 -10.54 19.28 11.55
CA LEU A 424 -9.68 20.39 11.97
C LEU A 424 -9.27 21.31 10.82
N ILE A 425 -9.49 20.89 9.57
CA ILE A 425 -9.30 21.70 8.36
C ILE A 425 -10.48 21.50 7.41
N THR A 426 -10.79 22.55 6.66
CA THR A 426 -11.81 22.56 5.61
C THR A 426 -11.22 22.45 4.22
N GLY A 427 -9.92 22.74 4.07
CA GLY A 427 -9.18 22.73 2.81
C GLY A 427 -8.99 24.12 2.19
N ASP A 428 -9.57 25.14 2.81
CA ASP A 428 -9.45 26.55 2.40
C ASP A 428 -8.30 27.27 3.14
N GLU A 429 -7.81 26.69 4.24
CA GLU A 429 -6.71 27.23 5.04
C GLU A 429 -5.38 27.20 4.27
N LEU A 430 -4.41 28.03 4.67
CA LEU A 430 -3.04 27.93 4.16
C LEU A 430 -2.27 26.91 4.99
N ILE A 431 -2.03 25.72 4.44
CA ILE A 431 -1.30 24.68 5.15
C ILE A 431 0.19 24.85 4.93
N ARG A 432 0.98 24.79 6.00
CA ARG A 432 2.44 24.70 5.92
C ARG A 432 2.95 23.57 6.82
N TYR A 433 3.88 22.77 6.33
CA TYR A 433 4.51 21.74 7.16
C TYR A 433 5.65 22.32 7.99
N SER A 434 5.77 21.93 9.27
CA SER A 434 6.92 22.29 10.10
C SER A 434 8.23 21.76 9.50
N GLY A 435 8.22 20.53 8.99
CA GLY A 435 9.35 19.90 8.31
C GLY A 435 9.87 20.67 7.08
N SER A 436 9.02 21.45 6.41
CA SER A 436 9.44 22.29 5.27
C SER A 436 10.38 23.43 5.68
N PHE A 437 10.29 23.92 6.92
CA PHE A 437 11.21 24.94 7.43
C PHE A 437 12.57 24.36 7.82
N ALA A 438 12.58 23.12 8.30
CA ALA A 438 13.80 22.36 8.64
C ALA A 438 14.52 21.78 7.42
N ALA A 439 13.82 21.61 6.30
CA ALA A 439 14.38 21.12 5.05
C ALA A 439 15.44 22.08 4.46
N ASP A 440 16.24 21.58 3.53
CA ASP A 440 17.26 22.35 2.81
C ASP A 440 16.65 23.62 2.17
N GLY A 441 17.09 24.79 2.63
CA GLY A 441 16.58 26.08 2.14
C GLY A 441 15.29 26.59 2.78
N GLY A 442 14.74 25.88 3.77
CA GLY A 442 13.48 26.21 4.47
C GLY A 442 13.55 27.38 5.46
N GLY A 443 14.75 27.86 5.78
CA GLY A 443 14.96 29.03 6.65
C GLY A 443 15.05 28.73 8.16
N GLY A 444 14.72 27.51 8.58
CA GLY A 444 14.83 27.03 9.97
C GLY A 444 13.82 27.68 10.93
N ASP A 445 14.12 27.55 12.22
CA ASP A 445 13.23 27.96 13.33
C ASP A 445 12.79 29.43 13.25
N ASP A 446 13.69 30.34 12.87
CA ASP A 446 13.36 31.77 12.74
C ASP A 446 12.27 32.01 11.68
N ALA A 447 12.31 31.27 10.57
CA ALA A 447 11.31 31.36 9.51
C ALA A 447 9.98 30.70 9.90
N LEU A 448 10.03 29.60 10.67
CA LEU A 448 8.85 28.95 11.23
C LEU A 448 8.12 29.88 12.20
N VAL A 449 8.85 30.47 13.15
CA VAL A 449 8.29 31.43 14.12
C VAL A 449 7.73 32.66 13.40
N ALA A 450 8.42 33.17 12.38
CA ALA A 450 7.95 34.30 11.59
C ALA A 450 6.65 33.99 10.83
N ALA A 451 6.45 32.75 10.36
CA ALA A 451 5.24 32.36 9.64
C ALA A 451 3.98 32.37 10.51
N LEU A 452 4.12 32.34 11.83
CA LEU A 452 3.02 32.38 12.81
C LEU A 452 2.98 33.71 13.61
N ALA A 453 3.81 34.70 13.23
CA ALA A 453 3.96 35.94 14.00
C ALA A 453 2.69 36.81 14.00
N ASP A 454 1.88 36.72 12.95
CA ASP A 454 0.62 37.47 12.78
C ASP A 454 -0.62 36.63 13.18
N GLY A 455 -0.41 35.50 13.86
CA GLY A 455 -1.44 34.52 14.20
C GLY A 455 -1.31 33.23 13.38
N GLY A 456 -2.26 32.32 13.58
CA GLY A 456 -2.28 30.98 12.96
C GLY A 456 -2.64 29.90 13.97
N ALA A 457 -2.47 28.64 13.59
CA ALA A 457 -2.67 27.49 14.47
C ALA A 457 -1.58 26.43 14.27
N VAL A 458 -1.36 25.62 15.30
CA VAL A 458 -0.40 24.50 15.26
C VAL A 458 -1.15 23.19 15.41
N VAL A 459 -0.85 22.23 14.55
CA VAL A 459 -1.39 20.87 14.62
C VAL A 459 -0.22 19.88 14.65
N LEU A 460 -0.12 19.11 15.71
CA LEU A 460 0.82 18.00 15.81
C LEU A 460 0.13 16.70 15.42
N THR A 461 0.85 15.86 14.67
CA THR A 461 0.36 14.53 14.29
C THR A 461 1.42 13.48 14.61
N ASP A 462 1.00 12.23 14.76
CA ASP A 462 1.90 11.07 14.84
C ASP A 462 2.21 10.44 13.47
N THR A 463 2.22 11.30 12.44
CA THR A 463 2.53 10.97 11.05
C THR A 463 3.93 11.47 10.67
N ASN A 464 4.29 11.49 9.39
CA ASN A 464 5.70 11.62 8.95
C ASN A 464 6.59 10.60 9.67
N ARG A 465 6.12 9.35 9.72
CA ARG A 465 6.82 8.27 10.42
C ARG A 465 8.12 7.96 9.70
N ARG A 466 9.18 7.77 10.49
CA ARG A 466 10.38 7.14 9.97
C ARG A 466 10.07 5.67 9.70
N ALA A 467 9.86 5.31 8.43
CA ALA A 467 9.56 3.96 8.00
C ALA A 467 10.23 3.68 6.64
N GLY A 468 10.35 2.40 6.28
CA GLY A 468 10.69 1.99 4.93
C GLY A 468 9.49 2.10 3.99
N HIS A 469 9.72 2.31 2.68
CA HIS A 469 8.66 2.28 1.67
C HIS A 469 8.98 1.32 0.52
N ARG A 470 8.00 0.51 0.14
CA ARG A 470 8.08 -0.41 -1.01
C ARG A 470 7.02 -0.05 -2.05
N TRP A 471 7.41 -0.22 -3.32
CA TRP A 471 6.62 0.21 -4.48
C TRP A 471 6.27 -1.00 -5.34
N GLY A 472 5.70 -2.03 -4.69
CA GLY A 472 5.27 -3.28 -5.33
C GLY A 472 3.78 -3.29 -5.72
N THR A 473 2.96 -2.53 -4.99
CA THR A 473 1.52 -2.33 -5.23
C THR A 473 1.10 -0.96 -4.66
N VAL A 474 -0.15 -0.55 -4.86
CA VAL A 474 -0.74 0.69 -4.32
C VAL A 474 -1.18 0.56 -2.85
N SER A 475 -1.30 -0.65 -2.31
CA SER A 475 -1.54 -0.94 -0.88
C SER A 475 -0.27 -1.42 -0.15
N ASP A 476 -0.31 -1.52 1.19
CA ASP A 476 0.73 -2.19 1.99
C ASP A 476 2.17 -1.68 1.72
N THR A 477 2.31 -0.38 1.43
CA THR A 477 3.56 0.25 1.00
C THR A 477 4.49 0.61 2.13
N ASP A 478 4.00 0.62 3.38
CA ASP A 478 4.67 1.24 4.52
C ASP A 478 5.18 0.21 5.54
N GLY A 479 6.46 0.35 5.90
CA GLY A 479 7.11 -0.45 6.93
C GLY A 479 6.74 -0.05 8.35
N HIS A 480 7.33 -0.73 9.34
CA HIS A 480 7.12 -0.36 10.75
C HIS A 480 7.78 0.98 11.07
N THR A 481 7.30 1.63 12.13
CA THR A 481 7.95 2.84 12.64
C THR A 481 9.29 2.51 13.27
N GLU A 482 10.34 3.12 12.75
CA GLU A 482 11.73 2.89 13.13
C GLU A 482 12.21 3.90 14.18
N ALA A 483 13.22 3.48 14.94
CA ALA A 483 13.94 4.37 15.84
C ALA A 483 14.92 5.28 15.06
N VAL A 484 15.35 6.37 15.68
CA VAL A 484 16.40 7.24 15.13
C VAL A 484 17.70 6.45 15.01
N GLY A 485 18.24 6.37 13.79
CA GLY A 485 19.47 5.62 13.50
C GLY A 485 19.29 4.10 13.50
N GLU A 486 18.06 3.58 13.45
CA GLU A 486 17.81 2.17 13.18
C GLU A 486 18.34 1.79 11.79
N GLU A 487 19.07 0.68 11.73
CA GLU A 487 19.59 0.08 10.49
C GLU A 487 19.17 -1.39 10.45
N ALA A 488 18.73 -1.85 9.28
CA ALA A 488 18.43 -3.25 9.03
C ALA A 488 19.72 -4.10 9.11
N LEU A 489 19.61 -5.37 9.51
CA LEU A 489 20.79 -6.25 9.59
C LEU A 489 21.38 -6.56 8.21
N ASP A 490 20.54 -6.56 7.17
CA ASP A 490 20.91 -6.73 5.78
C ASP A 490 20.27 -5.60 4.94
N GLU A 491 20.90 -5.22 3.82
CA GLU A 491 20.38 -4.17 2.94
C GLU A 491 19.14 -4.66 2.19
N ASP A 492 18.00 -3.98 2.42
CA ASP A 492 16.77 -4.19 1.67
C ASP A 492 16.76 -3.32 0.40
N LEU A 493 17.00 -3.93 -0.75
CA LEU A 493 16.98 -3.23 -2.05
C LEU A 493 15.58 -2.74 -2.44
N GLY A 494 14.52 -3.26 -1.79
CA GLY A 494 13.14 -2.84 -1.98
C GLY A 494 12.77 -1.59 -1.18
N ASP A 495 13.48 -1.27 -0.08
CA ASP A 495 13.23 -0.07 0.73
C ASP A 495 13.70 1.19 -0.02
N ASN A 496 12.74 1.89 -0.64
CA ASN A 496 12.97 3.11 -1.40
C ASN A 496 12.09 4.23 -0.84
N ARG A 497 12.57 4.91 0.20
CA ARG A 497 11.83 5.98 0.89
C ARG A 497 11.58 7.20 0.02
N LEU A 498 10.50 7.93 0.34
CA LEU A 498 10.10 9.16 -0.34
C LEU A 498 10.61 10.39 0.46
N PRO A 499 11.61 11.15 -0.03
CA PRO A 499 12.19 12.25 0.74
C PRO A 499 11.35 13.52 0.62
N ILE A 500 10.32 13.67 1.46
CA ILE A 500 9.43 14.84 1.44
C ILE A 500 10.05 16.11 2.06
N PHE A 501 10.96 15.96 3.03
CA PHE A 501 11.70 17.06 3.67
C PHE A 501 13.21 16.79 3.63
N PRO A 502 13.87 16.93 2.46
CA PRO A 502 15.28 16.62 2.32
C PRO A 502 16.14 17.51 3.25
N GLY A 503 17.09 16.89 3.95
CA GLY A 503 18.01 17.58 4.86
C GLY A 503 17.47 17.89 6.26
N ALA A 504 16.17 17.65 6.51
CA ALA A 504 15.54 17.89 7.80
C ALA A 504 16.06 16.94 8.90
N ASP A 505 16.08 17.43 10.14
CA ASP A 505 16.48 16.65 11.32
C ASP A 505 15.38 15.64 11.74
N PRO A 506 15.73 14.48 12.34
CA PRO A 506 14.76 13.52 12.86
C PRO A 506 13.75 14.07 13.87
N THR A 507 13.96 15.26 14.46
CA THR A 507 12.94 15.95 15.28
C THR A 507 11.67 16.26 14.52
N THR A 508 11.70 16.32 13.18
CA THR A 508 10.52 16.52 12.31
C THR A 508 9.73 15.24 12.05
N GLN A 509 10.27 14.08 12.43
CA GLN A 509 9.69 12.77 12.16
C GLN A 509 9.06 12.17 13.41
N THR A 510 7.98 11.41 13.20
CA THR A 510 7.50 10.46 14.20
C THR A 510 8.42 9.25 14.22
N VAL A 511 8.91 8.87 15.40
CA VAL A 511 9.91 7.80 15.55
C VAL A 511 9.54 6.87 16.69
N LYS A 512 9.97 5.61 16.58
CA LYS A 512 9.87 4.64 17.67
C LYS A 512 10.90 4.97 18.75
N VAL A 513 10.49 4.85 20.01
CA VAL A 513 11.36 4.88 21.18
C VAL A 513 11.42 3.46 21.75
N GLU A 514 12.64 2.95 21.89
CA GLU A 514 12.89 1.61 22.41
C GLU A 514 13.18 1.66 23.91
N GLY A 515 12.61 0.71 24.66
CA GLY A 515 12.81 0.57 26.09
C GLY A 515 12.68 -0.88 26.55
N GLY A 516 12.69 -1.10 27.86
CA GLY A 516 12.51 -2.42 28.47
C GLY A 516 13.77 -3.28 28.58
N GLY A 517 14.93 -2.80 28.12
CA GLY A 517 16.23 -3.43 28.35
C GLY A 517 16.70 -4.39 27.26
N VAL A 518 15.93 -4.53 26.17
CA VAL A 518 16.26 -5.32 24.98
C VAL A 518 15.77 -4.64 23.70
N VAL A 519 16.58 -4.71 22.65
CA VAL A 519 16.26 -4.26 21.29
C VAL A 519 16.40 -5.45 20.34
N ALA A 520 15.37 -5.69 19.55
CA ALA A 520 15.34 -6.74 18.53
C ALA A 520 15.49 -6.15 17.13
N ARG A 521 16.37 -6.73 16.32
CA ARG A 521 16.55 -6.42 14.90
C ARG A 521 16.53 -7.71 14.08
N ALA A 522 16.08 -7.67 12.85
CA ALA A 522 16.06 -8.85 11.97
C ALA A 522 16.70 -8.55 10.61
N SER A 523 17.13 -9.60 9.90
CA SER A 523 17.58 -9.53 8.50
C SER A 523 16.45 -9.11 7.58
N SER A 524 15.23 -9.57 7.87
CA SER A 524 14.02 -9.18 7.16
C SER A 524 12.77 -9.49 8.01
N TYR A 525 11.60 -9.06 7.55
CA TYR A 525 10.31 -9.40 8.12
C TYR A 525 9.24 -9.49 7.03
N GLY A 526 8.19 -10.27 7.29
CA GLY A 526 7.08 -10.46 6.35
C GLY A 526 7.48 -11.18 5.07
N ASN A 527 7.26 -10.51 3.95
CA ASN A 527 7.57 -10.98 2.60
C ASN A 527 8.45 -9.95 1.84
N GLY A 528 8.83 -10.24 0.60
CA GLY A 528 9.71 -9.38 -0.22
C GLY A 528 8.99 -8.37 -1.15
N ILE A 529 7.66 -8.39 -1.21
CA ILE A 529 6.84 -7.61 -2.16
C ILE A 529 6.17 -6.42 -1.47
N THR A 530 5.48 -6.67 -0.36
CA THR A 530 4.76 -5.67 0.44
C THR A 530 5.38 -5.54 1.83
N TYR A 531 5.02 -4.48 2.57
CA TYR A 531 5.36 -4.39 3.99
C TYR A 531 4.23 -4.89 4.88
N THR A 532 4.63 -5.63 5.91
CA THR A 532 3.75 -6.14 6.97
C THR A 532 4.31 -5.72 8.33
N PRO A 533 4.13 -4.45 8.75
CA PRO A 533 4.71 -3.91 9.98
C PRO A 533 4.32 -4.62 11.29
N GLU A 534 3.27 -5.44 11.28
CA GLU A 534 2.88 -6.35 12.36
C GLU A 534 3.82 -7.56 12.53
N ASN A 535 4.71 -7.82 11.56
CA ASN A 535 5.69 -8.93 11.61
C ASN A 535 7.08 -8.49 12.10
N ARG A 536 7.20 -7.28 12.66
CA ARG A 536 8.48 -6.67 13.08
C ARG A 536 9.20 -7.47 14.18
N ALA A 537 10.52 -7.33 14.24
CA ALA A 537 11.39 -8.10 15.14
C ALA A 537 11.05 -7.98 16.65
N ALA A 538 10.60 -6.81 17.10
CA ALA A 538 10.30 -6.56 18.51
C ALA A 538 9.15 -7.41 19.05
N ASN A 539 8.26 -7.86 18.17
CA ASN A 539 7.13 -8.70 18.50
C ASN A 539 7.51 -10.13 18.90
N ALA A 540 8.80 -10.50 18.82
CA ALA A 540 9.29 -11.77 19.36
C ALA A 540 9.71 -11.69 20.83
N VAL A 541 9.70 -10.49 21.44
CA VAL A 541 10.22 -10.25 22.80
C VAL A 541 9.38 -9.23 23.58
N ASP A 542 8.13 -8.97 23.19
CA ASP A 542 7.22 -8.00 23.82
C ASP A 542 6.26 -8.65 24.83
N ASP A 543 6.38 -9.96 25.07
CA ASP A 543 5.55 -10.76 25.98
C ASP A 543 4.07 -10.89 25.53
N ASP A 544 3.79 -10.69 24.25
CA ASP A 544 2.46 -10.88 23.67
C ASP A 544 2.44 -12.05 22.66
N TYR A 545 1.79 -13.14 23.03
CA TYR A 545 1.63 -14.30 22.13
C TYR A 545 0.73 -13.99 20.91
N ASN A 546 0.02 -12.85 20.94
CA ASN A 546 -0.74 -12.26 19.85
C ASN A 546 0.04 -11.19 19.07
N THR A 547 1.36 -11.07 19.25
CA THR A 547 2.30 -10.49 18.26
C THR A 547 3.40 -11.53 17.88
N ALA A 548 4.07 -11.38 16.74
CA ALA A 548 5.20 -12.24 16.39
C ALA A 548 6.14 -11.56 15.39
N TRP A 549 7.43 -11.90 15.45
CA TRP A 549 8.31 -11.71 14.29
C TRP A 549 8.12 -12.88 13.32
N THR A 550 7.86 -12.59 12.06
CA THR A 550 7.85 -13.60 10.99
C THR A 550 8.58 -13.08 9.76
N THR A 551 9.14 -13.99 8.96
CA THR A 551 9.88 -13.65 7.74
C THR A 551 9.84 -14.76 6.69
N GLY A 552 10.18 -14.41 5.44
CA GLY A 552 10.42 -15.31 4.33
C GLY A 552 9.15 -15.94 3.76
N ALA A 553 8.01 -15.24 3.83
CA ALA A 553 6.87 -15.58 2.99
C ALA A 553 7.28 -15.50 1.51
N PHE A 554 6.94 -16.53 0.75
CA PHE A 554 7.28 -16.67 -0.67
C PHE A 554 8.79 -16.74 -0.98
N ALA A 555 9.64 -16.90 0.04
CA ALA A 555 11.09 -16.86 -0.09
C ALA A 555 11.80 -17.94 0.75
N SER A 556 13.10 -18.13 0.51
CA SER A 556 13.92 -18.97 1.40
C SER A 556 14.10 -18.28 2.75
N VAL A 557 13.94 -19.03 3.85
CA VAL A 557 14.17 -18.54 5.23
C VAL A 557 15.55 -18.94 5.77
N ILE A 558 16.27 -19.82 5.06
CA ILE A 558 17.61 -20.26 5.47
C ILE A 558 18.56 -19.06 5.41
N GLY A 559 19.21 -18.76 6.54
CA GLY A 559 20.09 -17.60 6.71
C GLY A 559 19.41 -16.36 7.27
N GLU A 560 18.07 -16.33 7.31
CA GLU A 560 17.33 -15.29 8.01
C GLU A 560 17.62 -15.36 9.51
N ARG A 561 17.71 -14.21 10.16
CA ARG A 561 18.16 -14.11 11.55
C ARG A 561 17.52 -12.95 12.29
N ILE A 562 17.30 -13.16 13.58
CA ILE A 562 16.95 -12.13 14.55
C ILE A 562 18.11 -11.94 15.54
N GLU A 563 18.41 -10.68 15.86
CA GLU A 563 19.44 -10.27 16.80
C GLU A 563 18.81 -9.48 17.95
N LEU A 564 19.03 -9.97 19.17
CA LEU A 564 18.63 -9.33 20.42
C LEU A 564 19.85 -8.69 21.07
N THR A 565 19.80 -7.38 21.30
CA THR A 565 20.81 -6.62 22.03
C THR A 565 20.25 -6.15 23.36
N TYR A 566 20.92 -6.48 24.45
CA TYR A 566 20.52 -6.12 25.81
C TYR A 566 21.35 -4.95 26.33
N ASP A 567 20.72 -4.04 27.08
CA ASP A 567 21.39 -2.86 27.65
C ASP A 567 22.43 -3.23 28.72
N GLU A 568 22.18 -4.35 29.42
CA GLU A 568 23.07 -4.91 30.43
C GLU A 568 23.39 -6.38 30.13
N PRO A 569 24.59 -6.89 30.49
CA PRO A 569 24.96 -8.28 30.27
C PRO A 569 24.00 -9.25 30.94
N ARG A 570 23.46 -10.19 30.17
CA ARG A 570 22.51 -11.22 30.63
C ARG A 570 23.21 -12.53 30.85
N THR A 571 22.83 -13.25 31.90
CA THR A 571 23.32 -14.59 32.19
C THR A 571 22.17 -15.56 32.29
N THR A 572 22.14 -16.58 31.43
CA THR A 572 21.13 -17.65 31.49
C THR A 572 21.74 -19.01 31.14
N GLY A 573 21.10 -20.08 31.61
CA GLY A 573 21.40 -21.45 31.20
C GLY A 573 20.49 -21.99 30.08
N GLY A 574 19.38 -21.31 29.77
CA GLY A 574 18.41 -21.81 28.80
C GLY A 574 17.59 -20.71 28.12
N ILE A 575 17.11 -21.03 26.92
CA ILE A 575 16.29 -20.14 26.09
C ILE A 575 15.04 -20.91 25.69
N THR A 576 13.88 -20.27 25.76
CA THR A 576 12.61 -20.84 25.29
C THR A 576 12.22 -20.13 24.00
N LEU A 577 11.92 -20.91 22.96
CA LEU A 577 11.47 -20.39 21.66
C LEU A 577 10.06 -20.90 21.36
N LEU A 578 9.14 -19.97 21.12
CA LEU A 578 7.80 -20.25 20.62
C LEU A 578 7.69 -19.74 19.19
N GLN A 579 7.49 -20.66 18.25
CA GLN A 579 7.24 -20.33 16.84
C GLN A 579 5.85 -19.70 16.68
N SER A 580 5.72 -18.79 15.71
CA SER A 580 4.42 -18.22 15.36
C SER A 580 3.49 -19.29 14.77
N ALA A 581 2.27 -19.40 15.31
CA ALA A 581 1.22 -20.24 14.78
C ALA A 581 0.09 -19.42 14.11
N ARG A 582 0.39 -18.19 13.69
CA ARG A 582 -0.61 -17.28 13.11
C ARG A 582 -0.90 -17.52 11.65
N GLY A 583 -2.17 -17.36 11.29
CA GLY A 583 -2.65 -17.49 9.92
C GLY A 583 -2.49 -18.92 9.40
N LEU A 584 -2.46 -19.05 8.08
CA LEU A 584 -2.20 -20.33 7.42
C LEU A 584 -0.71 -20.66 7.51
N GLN A 585 -0.37 -21.60 8.40
CA GLN A 585 1.00 -22.09 8.58
C GLN A 585 1.19 -23.44 7.91
N ASN A 586 1.93 -23.46 6.81
CA ASN A 586 2.32 -24.67 6.08
C ASN A 586 3.84 -24.90 6.09
N ARG A 587 4.58 -24.08 6.84
CA ARG A 587 6.03 -24.11 6.96
C ARG A 587 6.45 -23.92 8.42
N TRP A 588 7.53 -24.59 8.83
CA TRP A 588 8.04 -24.49 10.21
C TRP A 588 9.56 -24.53 10.27
N ILE A 589 10.14 -23.83 11.24
CA ILE A 589 11.58 -23.89 11.52
C ILE A 589 11.89 -25.22 12.21
N THR A 590 12.94 -25.91 11.76
CA THR A 590 13.36 -27.21 12.29
C THR A 590 14.76 -27.17 12.90
N GLU A 591 15.59 -26.20 12.54
CA GLU A 591 16.92 -26.03 13.11
C GLU A 591 17.31 -24.54 13.19
N VAL A 592 17.93 -24.17 14.31
CA VAL A 592 18.48 -22.82 14.53
C VAL A 592 19.93 -22.87 14.98
N ALA A 593 20.69 -21.83 14.64
CA ALA A 593 22.02 -21.57 15.18
C ALA A 593 22.01 -20.34 16.08
N LEU A 594 22.37 -20.53 17.35
CA LEU A 594 22.52 -19.47 18.34
C LEU A 594 23.97 -19.00 18.40
N THR A 595 24.17 -17.68 18.36
CA THR A 595 25.49 -17.04 18.52
C THR A 595 25.42 -16.00 19.63
N PHE A 596 26.39 -16.03 20.54
CA PHE A 596 26.47 -15.13 21.70
C PHE A 596 27.70 -14.22 21.56
N ASP A 597 27.51 -12.90 21.52
CA ASP A 597 28.57 -11.89 21.30
C ASP A 597 29.52 -12.21 20.12
N GLY A 598 28.99 -12.81 19.05
CA GLY A 598 29.77 -13.20 17.86
C GLY A 598 30.72 -14.39 18.05
N GLY A 599 30.52 -15.19 19.11
CA GLY A 599 31.31 -16.39 19.42
C GLY A 599 30.97 -17.62 18.56
N ASP A 600 31.23 -18.82 19.11
CA ASP A 600 30.95 -20.08 18.41
C ASP A 600 29.43 -20.33 18.26
N ARG A 601 29.03 -20.80 17.08
CA ARG A 601 27.64 -21.18 16.76
C ARG A 601 27.24 -22.44 17.53
N LEU A 602 26.12 -22.38 18.24
CA LEU A 602 25.45 -23.52 18.86
C LEU A 602 24.22 -23.88 18.03
N VAL A 603 24.25 -25.03 17.35
CA VAL A 603 23.16 -25.51 16.49
C VAL A 603 22.21 -26.40 17.30
N LEU A 604 20.91 -26.17 17.19
CA LEU A 604 19.86 -26.83 17.98
C LEU A 604 18.66 -27.15 17.10
N GLU A 605 18.07 -28.33 17.29
CA GLU A 605 16.86 -28.77 16.59
C GLU A 605 15.60 -28.27 17.30
N LEU A 606 14.60 -27.87 16.51
CA LEU A 606 13.27 -27.51 17.00
C LEU A 606 12.27 -28.64 16.74
N ASP A 607 11.50 -29.01 17.78
CA ASP A 607 10.47 -30.05 17.69
C ASP A 607 9.05 -29.46 17.79
N GLU A 608 8.02 -30.31 17.77
CA GLU A 608 6.62 -29.90 17.82
C GLU A 608 6.29 -29.04 19.05
N THR A 609 7.02 -29.19 20.17
CA THR A 609 6.79 -28.38 21.37
C THR A 609 7.15 -26.91 21.18
N SER A 610 7.95 -26.58 20.16
CA SER A 610 8.23 -25.19 19.78
C SER A 610 7.02 -24.49 19.15
N ARG A 611 5.94 -25.21 18.84
CA ARG A 611 4.73 -24.71 18.16
C ARG A 611 3.50 -24.69 19.09
N GLU A 612 3.65 -25.16 20.33
CA GLU A 612 2.56 -25.35 21.27
C GLU A 612 2.88 -24.79 22.66
N GLY A 613 1.84 -24.47 23.42
CA GLY A 613 1.98 -24.04 24.81
C GLY A 613 2.84 -22.79 24.96
N LEU A 614 3.93 -22.89 25.74
CA LEU A 614 4.87 -21.80 25.99
C LEU A 614 6.16 -21.90 25.16
N GLY A 615 6.22 -22.83 24.19
CA GLY A 615 7.40 -23.07 23.36
C GLY A 615 8.38 -24.11 23.92
N GLN A 616 9.44 -24.37 23.14
CA GLN A 616 10.46 -25.37 23.43
C GLN A 616 11.60 -24.77 24.24
N HIS A 617 11.95 -25.41 25.36
CA HIS A 617 13.10 -25.03 26.18
C HIS A 617 14.39 -25.65 25.65
N LEU A 618 15.40 -24.82 25.42
CA LEU A 618 16.71 -25.17 24.88
C LEU A 618 17.81 -24.90 25.92
N ASP A 619 18.59 -25.92 26.29
CA ASP A 619 19.76 -25.79 27.16
C ASP A 619 20.95 -25.23 26.37
N VAL A 620 21.41 -24.05 26.75
CA VAL A 620 22.54 -23.36 26.08
C VAL A 620 23.83 -23.42 26.92
N GLY A 621 23.77 -24.03 28.10
CA GLY A 621 24.78 -23.90 29.15
C GLY A 621 24.84 -22.48 29.72
N SER A 622 25.37 -22.32 30.93
CA SER A 622 25.48 -20.99 31.54
C SER A 622 26.41 -20.08 30.72
N ARG A 623 25.85 -19.01 30.16
CA ARG A 623 26.55 -18.02 29.32
C ARG A 623 26.20 -16.62 29.78
N THR A 624 27.16 -15.70 29.66
CA THR A 624 26.96 -14.26 29.85
C THR A 624 27.22 -13.53 28.55
N PHE A 625 26.29 -12.68 28.09
CA PHE A 625 26.36 -11.99 26.80
C PHE A 625 25.57 -10.68 26.79
N ASN A 626 25.83 -9.81 25.82
CA ASN A 626 24.98 -8.64 25.53
C ASN A 626 24.20 -8.80 24.21
N ARG A 627 24.66 -9.67 23.32
CA ARG A 627 24.07 -9.91 22.00
C ARG A 627 23.80 -11.39 21.79
N LEU A 628 22.58 -11.71 21.41
CA LEU A 628 22.14 -13.03 20.97
C LEU A 628 21.67 -12.93 19.52
N THR A 629 22.24 -13.74 18.64
CA THR A 629 21.75 -13.93 17.27
C THR A 629 21.16 -15.32 17.14
N ILE A 630 19.95 -15.41 16.58
CA ILE A 630 19.25 -16.65 16.26
C ILE A 630 19.10 -16.69 14.74
N GLU A 631 19.85 -17.57 14.08
CA GLU A 631 19.84 -17.77 12.62
C GLU A 631 19.07 -19.05 12.29
N ILE A 632 18.14 -18.99 11.33
CA ILE A 632 17.42 -20.15 10.82
C ILE A 632 18.37 -20.94 9.90
N THR A 633 18.69 -22.18 10.27
CA THR A 633 19.58 -23.05 9.48
C THR A 633 18.85 -24.13 8.71
N ASP A 634 17.66 -24.53 9.15
CA ASP A 634 16.78 -25.44 8.42
C ASP A 634 15.29 -25.18 8.72
N ALA A 635 14.44 -25.54 7.77
CA ALA A 635 12.98 -25.42 7.86
C ALA A 635 12.30 -26.53 7.05
N GLU A 636 11.06 -26.87 7.38
CA GLU A 636 10.22 -27.78 6.61
C GLU A 636 9.17 -26.99 5.80
N PRO A 637 9.03 -27.23 4.48
CA PRO A 637 9.89 -28.07 3.65
C PRO A 637 11.26 -27.41 3.43
N GLY A 638 12.31 -28.23 3.30
CA GLY A 638 13.71 -27.77 3.15
C GLY A 638 13.99 -26.98 1.87
N ARG A 639 15.20 -27.10 1.31
CA ARG A 639 15.56 -26.33 0.12
C ARG A 639 14.72 -26.72 -1.12
N ARG A 640 14.07 -25.73 -1.76
CA ARG A 640 13.25 -25.87 -2.98
C ARG A 640 13.73 -24.92 -4.08
N ASP A 641 13.24 -25.15 -5.30
CA ASP A 641 13.47 -24.27 -6.45
C ASP A 641 12.52 -23.04 -6.44
N SER A 642 11.32 -23.18 -5.84
CA SER A 642 10.36 -22.09 -5.58
C SER A 642 9.77 -22.24 -4.17
N TYR A 643 9.36 -21.10 -3.60
CA TYR A 643 8.74 -20.96 -2.28
C TYR A 643 7.40 -20.23 -2.34
N GLU A 644 6.85 -19.97 -3.53
CA GLU A 644 5.64 -19.16 -3.76
C GLU A 644 4.39 -19.67 -3.02
N ASP A 645 4.36 -20.95 -2.63
CA ASP A 645 3.29 -21.62 -1.89
C ASP A 645 3.47 -21.59 -0.36
N LEU A 646 4.54 -20.98 0.18
CA LEU A 646 4.94 -21.17 1.58
C LEU A 646 4.78 -19.92 2.47
N SER A 647 4.25 -20.15 3.68
CA SER A 647 4.06 -19.14 4.71
C SER A 647 5.37 -18.58 5.27
N ALA A 648 5.28 -17.38 5.85
CA ALA A 648 6.35 -16.81 6.67
C ALA A 648 6.48 -17.58 7.99
N VAL A 649 7.70 -17.68 8.51
CA VAL A 649 8.02 -18.34 9.79
C VAL A 649 8.78 -17.41 10.71
N GLY A 650 8.76 -17.69 12.01
CA GLY A 650 9.50 -16.93 13.00
C GLY A 650 9.02 -17.24 14.40
N PHE A 651 9.16 -16.29 15.32
CA PHE A 651 8.92 -16.49 16.75
C PHE A 651 7.87 -15.51 17.30
N ALA A 652 6.89 -16.06 18.00
CA ALA A 652 5.93 -15.30 18.81
C ALA A 652 6.53 -14.94 20.19
N ASP A 653 7.47 -15.74 20.71
CA ASP A 653 8.16 -15.41 21.96
C ASP A 653 9.58 -16.01 21.99
N ILE A 654 10.53 -15.23 22.48
CA ILE A 654 11.91 -15.62 22.74
C ILE A 654 12.24 -15.20 24.17
N ARG A 655 12.29 -16.19 25.08
CA ARG A 655 12.45 -15.93 26.52
C ARG A 655 13.72 -16.55 27.08
N LEU A 656 14.50 -15.77 27.83
CA LEU A 656 15.61 -16.31 28.62
C LEU A 656 15.06 -16.92 29.92
N ALA A 657 15.52 -18.10 30.31
CA ALA A 657 14.89 -18.88 31.40
C ALA A 657 14.92 -18.19 32.79
N ASP A 658 15.86 -17.28 33.00
CA ASP A 658 16.10 -16.60 34.29
C ASP A 658 15.96 -15.07 34.19
N ASP A 659 15.31 -14.56 33.14
CA ASP A 659 15.17 -13.11 32.88
C ASP A 659 13.73 -12.76 32.48
N ASP A 660 13.26 -11.61 32.94
CA ASP A 660 11.94 -11.07 32.62
C ASP A 660 12.02 -9.89 31.65
N VAL A 661 13.19 -9.55 31.10
CA VAL A 661 13.34 -8.46 30.13
C VAL A 661 12.48 -8.66 28.88
N ARG A 662 11.82 -7.57 28.47
CA ARG A 662 10.88 -7.49 27.35
C ARG A 662 11.05 -6.16 26.64
N ALA A 663 10.86 -6.14 25.32
CA ALA A 663 10.84 -4.91 24.57
C ALA A 663 9.61 -4.10 24.97
N VAL A 664 9.82 -2.81 25.24
CA VAL A 664 8.74 -1.83 25.39
C VAL A 664 8.93 -0.80 24.30
N GLN A 665 7.86 -0.48 23.59
CA GLN A 665 7.89 0.48 22.49
C GLN A 665 6.84 1.56 22.71
N SER A 666 7.24 2.81 22.52
CA SER A 666 6.36 3.96 22.37
C SER A 666 6.70 4.67 21.07
N VAL A 667 5.78 5.51 20.60
CA VAL A 667 5.96 6.31 19.39
C VAL A 667 6.01 7.78 19.80
N ARG A 668 7.14 8.43 19.55
CA ARG A 668 7.35 9.86 19.84
C ARG A 668 6.98 10.68 18.61
N LEU A 669 6.10 11.64 18.79
CA LEU A 669 5.71 12.63 17.78
C LEU A 669 6.91 13.54 17.38
N PRO A 670 6.79 14.28 16.27
CA PRO A 670 7.73 15.34 15.97
C PRO A 670 7.75 16.38 17.09
N THR A 671 8.91 17.00 17.32
CA THR A 671 9.10 18.02 18.37
C THR A 671 9.56 19.37 17.82
N ASP A 672 10.01 19.42 16.56
CA ASP A 672 10.60 20.60 15.91
C ASP A 672 9.74 21.86 16.04
N ALA A 673 8.43 21.77 15.76
CA ALA A 673 7.55 22.92 15.79
C ALA A 673 7.42 23.55 17.19
N LEU A 674 7.20 22.71 18.21
CA LEU A 674 7.05 23.18 19.58
C LEU A 674 8.39 23.56 20.22
N ASP A 675 9.48 22.90 19.84
CA ASP A 675 10.83 23.27 20.28
C ASP A 675 11.21 24.67 19.76
N ALA A 676 10.88 24.98 18.50
CA ALA A 676 11.12 26.29 17.88
C ALA A 676 10.26 27.41 18.52
N LEU A 677 8.96 27.14 18.74
CA LEU A 677 8.04 28.12 19.34
C LEU A 677 8.28 28.33 20.84
N GLY A 678 8.70 27.28 21.56
CA GLY A 678 8.84 27.29 23.01
C GLY A 678 7.56 27.78 23.70
N SER A 679 7.69 28.69 24.67
CA SER A 679 6.54 29.25 25.39
C SER A 679 5.65 30.15 24.54
N ALA A 680 6.11 30.65 23.38
CA ALA A 680 5.27 31.45 22.49
C ALA A 680 4.16 30.62 21.84
N SER A 681 4.30 29.28 21.84
CA SER A 681 3.21 28.41 21.41
C SER A 681 1.92 28.70 22.20
N ASP A 682 2.01 29.08 23.48
CA ASP A 682 0.86 29.32 24.37
C ASP A 682 -0.14 30.35 23.82
N ASP A 683 0.34 31.29 23.00
CA ASP A 683 -0.50 32.31 22.36
C ASP A 683 -1.26 31.79 21.12
N LEU A 684 -1.06 30.53 20.72
CA LEU A 684 -1.64 29.90 19.53
C LEU A 684 -2.59 28.75 19.91
N PRO A 685 -3.66 28.53 19.10
CA PRO A 685 -4.41 27.29 19.13
C PRO A 685 -3.46 26.10 18.83
N LEU A 686 -3.62 25.03 19.60
CA LEU A 686 -2.86 23.79 19.45
C LEU A 686 -3.82 22.59 19.39
N ALA A 687 -3.71 21.81 18.32
CA ALA A 687 -4.34 20.50 18.24
C ALA A 687 -3.28 19.39 18.16
N ILE A 688 -3.60 18.22 18.73
CA ILE A 688 -2.79 17.00 18.61
C ILE A 688 -3.71 15.91 18.08
N VAL A 689 -3.37 15.30 16.95
CA VAL A 689 -4.10 14.19 16.32
C VAL A 689 -3.24 12.94 16.37
N LEU A 690 -3.76 11.90 17.00
CA LEU A 690 -3.07 10.62 17.19
C LEU A 690 -3.86 9.53 16.47
N THR A 691 -3.18 8.71 15.68
CA THR A 691 -3.79 7.65 14.87
C THR A 691 -3.00 6.35 15.00
N ARG A 692 -3.68 5.21 15.10
CA ARG A 692 -2.99 3.92 15.14
C ARG A 692 -2.76 3.39 13.72
N LEU A 693 -1.66 2.69 13.51
CA LEU A 693 -1.49 1.87 12.32
C LEU A 693 -2.43 0.66 12.41
N ARG A 694 -3.30 0.53 11.41
CA ARG A 694 -4.34 -0.50 11.33
C ARG A 694 -4.42 -1.08 9.92
N THR A 695 -5.02 -2.26 9.83
CA THR A 695 -5.31 -2.97 8.59
C THR A 695 -6.83 -3.15 8.46
N ARG A 696 -7.34 -3.50 7.27
CA ARG A 696 -8.75 -3.91 7.15
C ARG A 696 -8.99 -5.16 8.01
N PRO A 697 -10.04 -5.17 8.87
CA PRO A 697 -10.34 -6.33 9.72
C PRO A 697 -10.65 -7.62 8.96
N THR A 698 -11.09 -7.51 7.71
CA THR A 698 -11.40 -8.65 6.82
C THR A 698 -10.16 -9.25 6.15
N ALA A 699 -8.97 -8.66 6.27
CA ALA A 699 -7.75 -9.28 5.76
C ALA A 699 -7.26 -10.39 6.71
N ALA A 700 -7.75 -11.62 6.51
CA ALA A 700 -7.53 -12.74 7.43
C ALA A 700 -6.06 -13.13 7.70
N LEU A 701 -5.12 -12.77 6.80
CA LEU A 701 -3.68 -13.01 6.97
C LEU A 701 -2.93 -11.81 7.58
N ARG A 702 -3.61 -10.70 7.85
CA ARG A 702 -3.06 -9.49 8.43
C ARG A 702 -3.54 -9.34 9.88
N THR A 703 -2.80 -8.57 10.66
CA THR A 703 -3.25 -8.09 11.98
C THR A 703 -2.82 -6.66 12.16
N ASP A 704 -3.52 -5.91 13.01
CA ASP A 704 -3.19 -4.51 13.24
C ASP A 704 -1.74 -4.34 13.75
N PRO A 705 -0.91 -3.53 13.07
CA PRO A 705 0.46 -3.27 13.48
C PRO A 705 0.56 -2.59 14.85
N GLU A 706 -0.49 -1.83 15.22
CA GLU A 706 -0.65 -1.20 16.52
C GLU A 706 -2.01 -1.63 17.13
N PRO A 707 -2.04 -2.70 17.96
CA PRO A 707 -3.26 -3.11 18.68
C PRO A 707 -3.70 -2.07 19.73
N ARG A 708 -2.79 -1.17 20.11
CA ARG A 708 -3.06 -0.01 20.96
C ARG A 708 -2.19 1.17 20.58
N LEU A 709 -2.64 2.38 20.91
CA LEU A 709 -1.84 3.59 20.85
C LEU A 709 -0.91 3.66 22.06
N VAL A 710 0.37 3.95 21.83
CA VAL A 710 1.34 4.32 22.87
C VAL A 710 2.15 5.49 22.32
N ARG A 711 1.84 6.71 22.78
CA ARG A 711 2.38 7.96 22.22
C ARG A 711 3.06 8.81 23.27
N ASP A 712 4.27 9.27 22.95
CA ASP A 712 5.00 10.23 23.75
C ASP A 712 4.86 11.62 23.13
N VAL A 713 4.28 12.55 23.90
CA VAL A 713 4.04 13.94 23.51
C VAL A 713 4.84 14.85 24.44
N SER A 714 5.53 15.86 23.91
CA SER A 714 6.29 16.83 24.73
C SER A 714 5.80 18.25 24.51
N LEU A 715 5.45 18.95 25.58
CA LEU A 715 4.95 20.33 25.52
C LEU A 715 5.91 21.35 26.15
N PRO A 716 6.08 22.55 25.58
CA PRO A 716 6.87 23.62 26.20
C PRO A 716 6.22 24.23 27.45
N THR A 717 4.89 24.25 27.50
CA THR A 717 4.07 24.80 28.58
C THR A 717 3.01 23.79 29.02
N LEU A 718 2.52 23.93 30.26
CA LEU A 718 1.36 23.17 30.70
C LEU A 718 0.13 23.65 29.95
N ARG A 719 -0.68 22.71 29.46
CA ARG A 719 -1.97 22.99 28.81
C ARG A 719 -3.05 22.02 29.24
N ARG A 720 -4.29 22.43 29.06
CA ARG A 720 -5.47 21.57 29.16
C ARG A 720 -6.09 21.44 27.78
N PHE A 721 -6.56 20.23 27.48
CA PHE A 721 -7.10 19.88 26.18
C PHE A 721 -8.52 19.34 26.31
N ALA A 722 -9.39 19.74 25.39
CA ALA A 722 -10.61 19.01 25.11
C ALA A 722 -10.22 17.74 24.35
N LEU A 723 -10.67 16.58 24.83
CA LEU A 723 -10.43 15.29 24.20
C LEU A 723 -11.62 14.93 23.32
N SER A 724 -11.35 14.36 22.16
CA SER A 724 -12.32 13.69 21.30
C SER A 724 -11.60 12.56 20.54
N GLY A 725 -12.33 11.77 19.76
CA GLY A 725 -11.73 10.78 18.86
C GLY A 725 -12.78 9.83 18.35
N THR A 726 -12.34 8.73 17.73
CA THR A 726 -13.23 7.64 17.31
C THR A 726 -12.82 6.30 17.89
N VAL A 727 -13.82 5.45 18.04
CA VAL A 727 -13.67 4.07 18.52
C VAL A 727 -14.59 3.17 17.70
N ARG A 728 -14.17 1.93 17.44
CA ARG A 728 -14.98 0.91 16.77
C ARG A 728 -15.18 -0.28 17.68
N LEU A 729 -16.22 -1.08 17.42
CA LEU A 729 -16.27 -2.43 18.01
C LEU A 729 -15.07 -3.22 17.49
N SER A 730 -14.37 -3.90 18.40
CA SER A 730 -13.21 -4.68 18.02
C SER A 730 -13.63 -5.96 17.30
N ALA A 731 -13.27 -6.05 16.02
CA ALA A 731 -13.51 -7.23 15.20
C ALA A 731 -12.65 -8.44 15.60
N THR A 732 -11.75 -8.32 16.58
CA THR A 732 -10.98 -9.44 17.15
C THR A 732 -11.49 -9.87 18.53
N ALA A 733 -12.38 -9.10 19.16
CA ALA A 733 -12.89 -9.42 20.49
C ALA A 733 -13.78 -10.68 20.48
N PRO A 734 -13.78 -11.49 21.56
CA PRO A 734 -14.67 -12.66 21.65
C PRO A 734 -16.16 -12.30 21.55
N ASP A 735 -16.98 -13.19 20.99
CA ASP A 735 -18.43 -12.96 20.78
C ASP A 735 -19.14 -12.47 22.05
N GLN A 736 -18.88 -13.10 23.20
CA GLN A 736 -19.53 -12.72 24.45
C GLN A 736 -19.14 -11.31 24.95
N VAL A 737 -17.98 -10.79 24.56
CA VAL A 737 -17.54 -9.43 24.91
C VAL A 737 -18.32 -8.42 24.07
N ILE A 738 -18.49 -8.71 22.77
CA ILE A 738 -19.28 -7.88 21.86
C ILE A 738 -20.75 -7.90 22.28
N ASP A 739 -21.33 -9.06 22.51
CA ASP A 739 -22.74 -9.20 22.91
C ASP A 739 -23.06 -8.42 24.20
N ALA A 740 -22.16 -8.46 25.18
CA ALA A 740 -22.29 -7.67 26.41
C ALA A 740 -22.30 -6.16 26.14
N LEU A 741 -21.48 -5.67 25.20
CA LEU A 741 -21.46 -4.25 24.80
C LEU A 741 -22.73 -3.82 24.06
N LEU A 742 -23.35 -4.73 23.32
CA LEU A 742 -24.64 -4.49 22.67
C LEU A 742 -25.82 -4.50 23.65
N GLY A 743 -25.58 -4.82 24.92
CA GLY A 743 -26.60 -4.87 25.96
C GLY A 743 -27.35 -6.20 26.03
N LEU A 744 -26.82 -7.27 25.43
CA LEU A 744 -27.39 -8.62 25.53
C LEU A 744 -27.07 -9.21 26.92
N PRO A 745 -28.08 -9.62 27.70
CA PRO A 745 -27.85 -10.20 29.03
C PRO A 745 -27.19 -11.57 28.90
N GLY A 746 -26.05 -11.76 29.55
CA GLY A 746 -25.40 -13.07 29.63
C GLY A 746 -26.21 -14.07 30.47
N PHE A 747 -25.76 -15.33 30.48
CA PHE A 747 -26.44 -16.40 31.23
C PHE A 747 -26.54 -16.10 32.75
N GLU A 748 -25.57 -15.38 33.31
CA GLU A 748 -25.57 -14.99 34.73
C GLU A 748 -26.65 -13.94 35.04
N ASP A 749 -27.04 -13.13 34.05
CA ASP A 749 -28.04 -12.06 34.17
C ASP A 749 -29.45 -12.51 33.71
N GLY A 750 -29.62 -13.81 33.46
CA GLY A 750 -30.92 -14.38 33.07
C GLY A 750 -31.13 -14.54 31.57
N GLY A 751 -30.14 -14.20 30.74
CA GLY A 751 -30.20 -14.35 29.29
C GLY A 751 -29.44 -15.57 28.76
N VAL A 752 -28.81 -15.41 27.60
CA VAL A 752 -28.07 -16.44 26.88
C VAL A 752 -26.68 -15.91 26.56
N THR A 753 -25.64 -16.67 26.91
CA THR A 753 -24.28 -16.42 26.42
C THR A 753 -24.04 -17.31 25.21
N ALA A 754 -23.81 -16.69 24.05
CA ALA A 754 -23.46 -17.36 22.80
C ALA A 754 -21.94 -17.24 22.57
N THR A 755 -21.31 -18.35 22.17
CA THR A 755 -19.89 -18.38 21.77
C THR A 755 -19.70 -19.32 20.58
N SER A 756 -18.65 -19.10 19.79
CA SER A 756 -18.32 -19.91 18.63
C SER A 756 -16.88 -20.41 18.68
N SER A 757 -16.56 -21.40 17.86
CA SER A 757 -15.17 -21.80 17.55
C SER A 757 -14.36 -20.64 16.98
N ARG A 758 -14.99 -19.91 16.04
CA ARG A 758 -14.49 -18.72 15.35
C ARG A 758 -15.65 -18.07 14.58
N ARG A 759 -15.39 -16.89 14.03
CA ARG A 759 -16.26 -16.18 13.10
C ARG A 759 -15.49 -15.71 11.86
N LEU A 760 -16.22 -15.37 10.80
CA LEU A 760 -15.71 -14.75 9.59
C LEU A 760 -14.89 -13.52 9.97
N SER A 761 -13.63 -13.47 9.53
CA SER A 761 -12.69 -12.43 9.95
C SER A 761 -13.22 -11.04 9.59
N GLY A 762 -13.18 -10.13 10.56
CA GLY A 762 -13.66 -8.75 10.36
C GLY A 762 -15.17 -8.56 10.50
N ASP A 763 -15.97 -9.59 10.26
CA ASP A 763 -17.43 -9.48 10.27
C ASP A 763 -17.98 -9.55 11.70
N LEU A 764 -18.43 -8.41 12.20
CA LEU A 764 -19.05 -8.30 13.52
C LEU A 764 -20.47 -8.88 13.53
N THR A 765 -21.13 -9.08 12.39
CA THR A 765 -22.48 -9.66 12.31
C THR A 765 -22.46 -11.19 12.30
N ALA A 766 -21.33 -11.80 11.91
CA ALA A 766 -21.15 -13.25 11.84
C ALA A 766 -20.98 -13.99 13.20
N ARG A 767 -21.45 -13.42 14.32
CA ARG A 767 -21.26 -13.99 15.67
C ARG A 767 -22.16 -15.19 15.93
N ALA A 768 -21.84 -16.00 16.95
CA ALA A 768 -22.68 -17.12 17.40
C ALA A 768 -24.13 -16.71 17.72
N GLY A 769 -24.34 -15.48 18.20
CA GLY A 769 -25.66 -14.92 18.50
C GLY A 769 -26.55 -14.75 17.28
N ALA A 770 -25.97 -14.54 16.09
CA ALA A 770 -26.73 -14.38 14.84
C ALA A 770 -27.48 -15.64 14.43
N ALA A 771 -27.06 -16.82 14.89
CA ALA A 771 -27.76 -18.07 14.62
C ALA A 771 -28.97 -18.33 15.55
N ILE A 772 -29.32 -17.37 16.43
CA ILE A 772 -30.44 -17.46 17.37
C ILE A 772 -31.12 -16.09 17.62
N ASP A 773 -30.93 -15.08 16.75
CA ASP A 773 -31.45 -13.72 16.96
C ASP A 773 -32.84 -13.48 16.32
N GLY A 774 -33.30 -14.41 15.50
CA GLY A 774 -34.57 -14.37 14.78
C GLY A 774 -34.57 -13.51 13.52
N ASP A 775 -33.41 -12.99 13.09
CA ASP A 775 -33.27 -12.16 11.89
C ASP A 775 -32.87 -13.01 10.68
N PRO A 776 -33.68 -13.06 9.60
CA PRO A 776 -33.35 -13.85 8.43
C PRO A 776 -32.20 -13.30 7.58
N THR A 777 -31.66 -12.13 7.92
CA THR A 777 -30.57 -11.45 7.18
C THR A 777 -29.21 -11.56 7.85
N THR A 778 -29.15 -12.04 9.10
CA THR A 778 -27.91 -12.30 9.82
C THR A 778 -27.64 -13.80 9.85
N HIS A 779 -26.37 -14.20 10.00
CA HIS A 779 -26.02 -15.60 10.15
C HIS A 779 -24.67 -15.75 10.85
N TRP A 780 -24.49 -16.80 11.64
CA TRP A 780 -23.16 -17.19 12.10
C TRP A 780 -22.36 -17.83 10.95
N SER A 781 -21.11 -17.41 10.78
CA SER A 781 -20.18 -17.96 9.80
C SER A 781 -18.79 -18.08 10.42
N PRO A 782 -18.13 -19.26 10.46
CA PRO A 782 -16.84 -19.47 11.13
C PRO A 782 -15.59 -19.06 10.30
N GLY A 783 -15.75 -18.57 9.08
CA GLY A 783 -14.65 -18.27 8.14
C GLY A 783 -14.15 -19.48 7.34
N TYR A 784 -13.20 -19.26 6.44
CA TYR A 784 -12.68 -20.26 5.48
C TYR A 784 -11.97 -21.43 6.18
N LEU A 785 -11.50 -22.43 5.41
CA LEU A 785 -10.87 -23.70 5.84
C LEU A 785 -11.89 -24.83 6.08
N GLY A 786 -11.41 -25.97 6.59
CA GLY A 786 -12.26 -27.11 6.90
C GLY A 786 -13.39 -26.72 7.86
N GLN A 787 -14.63 -27.03 7.47
CA GLN A 787 -15.83 -26.68 8.22
C GLN A 787 -16.30 -27.80 9.14
N ASP A 788 -15.72 -29.00 9.01
CA ASP A 788 -15.97 -30.06 9.98
C ASP A 788 -15.39 -29.63 11.34
N ARG A 789 -16.19 -29.80 12.40
CA ARG A 789 -15.88 -29.47 13.80
C ARG A 789 -16.02 -28.00 14.18
N GLU A 790 -16.46 -27.13 13.28
CA GLU A 790 -16.92 -25.80 13.68
C GLU A 790 -18.13 -25.92 14.60
N TRP A 791 -18.27 -25.02 15.56
CA TRP A 791 -19.30 -25.12 16.58
C TRP A 791 -19.78 -23.77 17.10
N THR A 792 -21.02 -23.76 17.55
CA THR A 792 -21.61 -22.71 18.39
C THR A 792 -22.07 -23.31 19.72
N ALA A 793 -21.80 -22.62 20.82
CA ALA A 793 -22.22 -23.01 22.15
C ALA A 793 -23.10 -21.93 22.76
N TYR A 794 -24.17 -22.38 23.41
CA TYR A 794 -25.17 -21.52 24.03
C TYR A 794 -25.38 -21.95 25.47
N ARG A 795 -25.16 -21.02 26.40
CA ARG A 795 -25.48 -21.22 27.81
C ARG A 795 -26.67 -20.36 28.20
N SER A 796 -27.75 -20.99 28.64
CA SER A 796 -28.98 -20.33 29.04
C SER A 796 -29.17 -20.37 30.56
N ALA A 797 -29.78 -19.30 31.11
CA ALA A 797 -30.09 -19.24 32.54
C ALA A 797 -31.14 -20.29 32.99
N THR A 798 -32.00 -20.73 32.06
CA THR A 798 -32.99 -21.78 32.30
C THR A 798 -32.75 -22.95 31.33
N PRO A 799 -32.90 -24.21 31.78
CA PRO A 799 -32.72 -25.36 30.89
C PRO A 799 -33.69 -25.30 29.71
N VAL A 800 -33.18 -25.47 28.50
CA VAL A 800 -33.98 -25.63 27.28
C VAL A 800 -34.20 -27.12 27.03
N SER A 801 -35.37 -27.48 26.48
CA SER A 801 -35.66 -28.86 26.11
C SER A 801 -36.45 -28.90 24.80
N PHE A 802 -35.96 -29.71 23.87
CA PHE A 802 -36.46 -29.76 22.50
C PHE A 802 -36.28 -31.16 21.92
N ASP A 803 -37.19 -31.55 21.03
CA ASP A 803 -37.16 -32.79 20.26
C ASP A 803 -37.02 -32.54 18.75
N HIS A 804 -36.83 -31.27 18.36
CA HIS A 804 -36.69 -30.82 16.99
C HIS A 804 -36.00 -29.45 16.91
N MET A 805 -35.58 -29.10 15.70
CA MET A 805 -35.00 -27.80 15.32
C MET A 805 -35.57 -27.35 13.97
N ASP A 806 -35.74 -26.04 13.78
CA ASP A 806 -36.09 -25.44 12.47
C ASP A 806 -34.85 -24.70 11.93
N VAL A 807 -33.89 -25.47 11.40
CA VAL A 807 -32.57 -24.98 11.02
C VAL A 807 -32.64 -24.21 9.69
N THR A 808 -32.22 -22.96 9.67
CA THR A 808 -32.07 -22.16 8.45
C THR A 808 -30.60 -21.97 8.13
N VAL A 809 -30.21 -22.32 6.91
CA VAL A 809 -28.82 -22.24 6.43
C VAL A 809 -28.75 -21.43 5.15
N VAL A 810 -27.65 -20.73 4.94
CA VAL A 810 -27.30 -20.13 3.65
C VAL A 810 -26.94 -21.24 2.66
N ALA A 811 -27.51 -21.18 1.47
CA ALA A 811 -27.28 -22.13 0.38
C ALA A 811 -27.33 -21.38 -0.96
N ASP A 812 -26.34 -20.52 -1.18
CA ASP A 812 -26.21 -19.63 -2.34
C ASP A 812 -25.18 -20.12 -3.37
N GLY A 813 -24.58 -21.29 -3.13
CA GLY A 813 -23.48 -21.82 -3.94
C GLY A 813 -22.12 -21.15 -3.68
N ARG A 814 -22.04 -20.27 -2.67
CA ARG A 814 -20.81 -19.59 -2.19
C ARG A 814 -20.49 -19.95 -0.74
N HIS A 815 -21.45 -20.55 -0.05
CA HIS A 815 -21.30 -21.12 1.28
C HIS A 815 -21.37 -22.65 1.27
N SER A 816 -20.52 -23.28 2.07
CA SER A 816 -20.65 -24.70 2.41
C SER A 816 -21.95 -24.95 3.17
N VAL A 817 -22.53 -26.14 3.02
CA VAL A 817 -23.84 -26.45 3.62
C VAL A 817 -23.75 -27.62 4.58
N PRO A 818 -24.19 -27.53 5.86
CA PRO A 818 -24.13 -28.65 6.78
C PRO A 818 -25.01 -29.82 6.30
N THR A 819 -24.51 -31.03 6.48
CA THR A 819 -25.23 -32.28 6.15
C THR A 819 -25.46 -33.16 7.37
N ARG A 820 -24.72 -32.94 8.46
CA ARG A 820 -24.91 -33.64 9.74
C ARG A 820 -24.45 -32.78 10.91
N LEU A 821 -25.27 -32.74 11.95
CA LEU A 821 -24.99 -32.02 13.19
C LEU A 821 -24.68 -32.99 14.32
N ARG A 822 -23.82 -32.56 15.25
CA ARG A 822 -23.57 -33.20 16.54
C ARG A 822 -23.93 -32.23 17.66
N ILE A 823 -24.94 -32.57 18.43
CA ILE A 823 -25.48 -31.76 19.52
C ILE A 823 -25.06 -32.37 20.86
N VAL A 824 -24.51 -31.56 21.76
CA VAL A 824 -24.12 -31.96 23.11
C VAL A 824 -24.81 -31.05 24.11
N ALA A 825 -25.48 -31.64 25.11
CA ALA A 825 -26.10 -30.90 26.20
C ALA A 825 -25.40 -31.19 27.54
N ASP A 826 -25.00 -30.14 28.27
CA ASP A 826 -24.32 -30.20 29.57
C ASP A 826 -23.14 -31.21 29.63
N GLY A 827 -22.38 -31.32 28.53
CA GLY A 827 -21.26 -32.27 28.39
C GLY A 827 -21.64 -33.76 28.37
N GLY A 828 -22.92 -34.09 28.15
CA GLY A 828 -23.44 -35.45 28.07
C GLY A 828 -23.13 -36.19 26.77
N ASP A 829 -23.82 -37.31 26.55
CA ASP A 829 -23.67 -38.10 25.32
C ASP A 829 -24.14 -37.31 24.09
N PRO A 830 -23.38 -37.32 22.98
CA PRO A 830 -23.73 -36.55 21.78
C PRO A 830 -24.92 -37.16 21.03
N VAL A 831 -25.83 -36.29 20.58
CA VAL A 831 -26.91 -36.62 19.64
C VAL A 831 -26.46 -36.24 18.24
N TYR A 832 -26.50 -37.20 17.31
CA TYR A 832 -26.19 -36.95 15.89
C TYR A 832 -27.48 -36.90 15.09
N VAL A 833 -27.59 -35.92 14.19
CA VAL A 833 -28.75 -35.77 13.31
C VAL A 833 -28.30 -35.45 11.88
N ASP A 834 -28.79 -36.21 10.92
CA ASP A 834 -28.56 -35.97 9.49
C ASP A 834 -29.54 -34.91 8.98
N LEU A 835 -29.06 -33.94 8.21
CA LEU A 835 -29.89 -32.90 7.59
C LEU A 835 -30.39 -33.37 6.21
N PRO A 836 -31.61 -32.96 5.80
CA PRO A 836 -32.06 -33.17 4.43
C PRO A 836 -31.11 -32.50 3.42
N ALA A 837 -31.06 -33.03 2.19
CA ALA A 837 -30.28 -32.41 1.12
C ALA A 837 -30.85 -31.02 0.77
N VAL A 838 -29.97 -30.02 0.68
CA VAL A 838 -30.27 -28.63 0.30
C VAL A 838 -29.58 -28.33 -1.03
N GLU A 839 -30.37 -27.88 -1.99
CA GLU A 839 -29.89 -27.38 -3.28
C GLU A 839 -29.58 -25.89 -3.19
N ASP A 840 -28.54 -25.45 -3.90
CA ASP A 840 -28.15 -24.04 -3.96
C ASP A 840 -29.17 -23.20 -4.73
N ARG A 841 -29.29 -21.94 -4.34
CA ARG A 841 -30.07 -20.90 -5.01
C ARG A 841 -29.13 -19.79 -5.49
N PRO A 842 -29.45 -19.11 -6.59
CA PRO A 842 -28.50 -18.17 -7.21
C PRO A 842 -28.41 -16.81 -6.52
N GLU A 843 -29.35 -16.45 -5.63
CA GLU A 843 -29.30 -15.18 -4.91
C GLU A 843 -28.20 -15.21 -3.82
N ARG A 844 -27.45 -14.11 -3.64
CA ARG A 844 -26.48 -13.98 -2.54
C ARG A 844 -27.18 -14.19 -1.21
N ASP A 845 -26.54 -14.96 -0.33
CA ASP A 845 -27.05 -15.29 1.01
C ASP A 845 -28.44 -15.96 1.02
N ALA A 846 -28.81 -16.62 -0.08
CA ALA A 846 -30.10 -17.30 -0.18
C ALA A 846 -30.27 -18.37 0.92
N ALA A 847 -31.23 -18.13 1.81
CA ALA A 847 -31.49 -18.99 2.96
C ALA A 847 -32.52 -20.11 2.71
N VAL A 848 -32.32 -21.27 3.33
CA VAL A 848 -33.21 -22.43 3.29
C VAL A 848 -33.49 -22.97 4.69
N THR A 849 -34.77 -22.98 5.09
CA THR A 849 -35.21 -23.55 6.37
C THR A 849 -35.58 -25.03 6.24
N LEU A 850 -35.10 -25.83 7.19
CA LEU A 850 -35.26 -27.26 7.30
C LEU A 850 -35.85 -27.65 8.66
N ARG A 851 -36.89 -28.48 8.64
CA ARG A 851 -37.37 -29.14 9.85
C ARG A 851 -36.51 -30.36 10.16
N VAL A 852 -35.92 -30.38 11.36
CA VAL A 852 -34.99 -31.43 11.81
C VAL A 852 -35.54 -32.07 13.09
N ASP A 853 -36.07 -33.28 13.00
CA ASP A 853 -36.53 -34.04 14.17
C ASP A 853 -35.37 -34.80 14.81
N LEU A 854 -35.22 -34.72 16.13
CA LEU A 854 -34.14 -35.38 16.87
C LEU A 854 -34.51 -36.84 17.19
N PRO A 855 -33.54 -37.76 17.13
CA PRO A 855 -33.80 -39.17 17.46
C PRO A 855 -34.16 -39.37 18.93
N GLU A 856 -33.64 -38.50 19.81
CA GLU A 856 -33.96 -38.43 21.24
C GLU A 856 -34.07 -36.95 21.66
N PRO A 857 -34.98 -36.59 22.59
CA PRO A 857 -35.09 -35.23 23.08
C PRO A 857 -33.79 -34.78 23.78
N VAL A 858 -33.36 -33.56 23.49
CA VAL A 858 -32.20 -32.92 24.13
C VAL A 858 -32.71 -31.97 25.21
N ALA A 859 -32.04 -31.95 26.36
CA ALA A 859 -32.33 -31.01 27.43
C ALA A 859 -31.07 -30.65 28.21
N GLY A 860 -30.87 -29.37 28.49
CA GLY A 860 -29.72 -28.89 29.24
C GLY A 860 -29.68 -27.37 29.37
N THR A 861 -28.70 -26.87 30.11
CA THR A 861 -28.41 -25.44 30.26
C THR A 861 -27.30 -24.96 29.33
N GLU A 862 -26.44 -25.88 28.88
CA GLU A 862 -25.41 -25.63 27.89
C GLU A 862 -25.67 -26.53 26.68
N ILE A 863 -25.91 -25.93 25.52
CA ILE A 863 -26.13 -26.63 24.26
C ILE A 863 -24.99 -26.27 23.31
N VAL A 864 -24.23 -27.27 22.86
CA VAL A 864 -23.19 -27.11 21.84
C VAL A 864 -23.64 -27.81 20.56
N VAL A 865 -23.77 -27.05 19.47
CA VAL A 865 -24.09 -27.54 18.14
C VAL A 865 -22.80 -27.54 17.32
N ASN A 866 -22.37 -28.71 16.85
CA ASN A 866 -21.17 -28.90 16.06
C ASN A 866 -21.56 -29.34 14.65
N LEU A 867 -20.79 -28.88 13.67
CA LEU A 867 -20.85 -29.38 12.30
C LEU A 867 -20.06 -30.70 12.22
N ASP A 868 -20.75 -31.84 12.16
CA ASP A 868 -20.10 -33.16 12.04
C ASP A 868 -19.69 -33.45 10.60
N ARG A 869 -20.48 -32.95 9.64
CA ARG A 869 -20.21 -33.06 8.21
C ARG A 869 -20.87 -31.92 7.44
N VAL A 870 -20.20 -31.44 6.40
CA VAL A 870 -20.69 -30.46 5.44
C VAL A 870 -20.66 -31.02 4.02
N ARG A 871 -21.44 -30.41 3.12
CA ARG A 871 -21.19 -30.38 1.69
C ARG A 871 -20.32 -29.17 1.45
N GLU A 872 -19.06 -29.42 1.12
CA GLU A 872 -18.08 -28.37 0.86
C GLU A 872 -18.42 -27.66 -0.46
N VAL A 873 -18.33 -26.34 -0.41
CA VAL A 873 -18.23 -25.46 -1.57
C VAL A 873 -16.82 -24.88 -1.53
N GLU A 874 -16.13 -24.91 -2.66
CA GLU A 874 -14.73 -24.48 -2.76
C GLU A 874 -14.63 -23.26 -3.66
N THR A 875 -13.70 -22.38 -3.34
CA THR A 875 -13.29 -21.25 -4.18
C THR A 875 -11.76 -21.22 -4.29
N ILE A 876 -11.19 -20.30 -5.06
CA ILE A 876 -9.74 -20.17 -5.22
C ILE A 876 -9.25 -19.06 -4.29
N ASP A 877 -8.34 -19.39 -3.36
CA ASP A 877 -7.67 -18.39 -2.53
C ASP A 877 -6.75 -17.53 -3.39
N TRP A 878 -6.91 -16.21 -3.35
CA TRP A 878 -6.16 -15.28 -4.20
C TRP A 878 -4.65 -15.32 -3.91
N ILE A 879 -4.27 -15.55 -2.66
CA ILE A 879 -2.86 -15.51 -2.23
C ILE A 879 -2.13 -16.78 -2.66
N SER A 880 -2.64 -17.96 -2.29
CA SER A 880 -2.03 -19.26 -2.58
C SER A 880 -2.35 -19.83 -3.96
N GLU A 881 -3.41 -19.38 -4.62
CA GLU A 881 -3.96 -19.93 -5.87
C GLU A 881 -4.49 -21.37 -5.76
N ASP A 882 -4.59 -21.90 -4.54
CA ASP A 882 -5.13 -23.22 -4.25
C ASP A 882 -6.64 -23.17 -3.95
N GLU A 883 -7.31 -24.32 -4.11
CA GLU A 883 -8.71 -24.50 -3.69
C GLU A 883 -8.82 -24.40 -2.16
N ILE A 884 -9.76 -23.58 -1.68
CA ILE A 884 -10.07 -23.40 -0.27
C ILE A 884 -11.57 -23.61 -0.02
N VAL A 885 -11.90 -24.30 1.08
CA VAL A 885 -13.28 -24.53 1.49
C VAL A 885 -13.88 -23.23 2.04
N THR A 886 -15.03 -22.84 1.47
CA THR A 886 -15.83 -21.67 1.88
C THR A 886 -16.55 -21.92 3.21
N PRO A 887 -16.83 -20.87 4.00
CA PRO A 887 -17.54 -21.00 5.27
C PRO A 887 -18.97 -21.55 5.10
N VAL A 888 -19.52 -22.11 6.19
CA VAL A 888 -20.98 -22.26 6.29
C VAL A 888 -21.64 -20.95 6.73
N GLY A 889 -22.91 -20.75 6.35
CA GLY A 889 -23.75 -19.70 6.93
C GLY A 889 -24.94 -20.31 7.67
N ILE A 890 -25.03 -20.12 8.99
CA ILE A 890 -26.16 -20.56 9.80
C ILE A 890 -26.99 -19.36 10.22
N VAL A 891 -28.12 -19.16 9.52
CA VAL A 891 -29.08 -18.08 9.80
C VAL A 891 -29.80 -18.35 11.11
N GLU A 892 -30.30 -19.58 11.30
CA GLU A 892 -31.04 -19.91 12.51
C GLU A 892 -30.86 -21.38 12.88
N TRP A 893 -30.62 -21.68 14.16
CA TRP A 893 -30.75 -23.06 14.65
C TRP A 893 -32.20 -23.43 14.90
N GLY A 894 -33.09 -22.47 15.17
CA GLY A 894 -34.51 -22.72 15.44
C GLY A 894 -34.75 -23.66 16.62
N ILE A 895 -33.93 -23.57 17.68
CA ILE A 895 -34.08 -24.36 18.92
C ILE A 895 -35.16 -23.72 19.80
N PRO A 896 -36.27 -24.43 20.10
CA PRO A 896 -37.33 -23.87 20.94
C PRO A 896 -36.84 -23.45 22.33
N GLY A 897 -37.08 -22.19 22.69
CA GLY A 897 -36.70 -21.62 24.00
C GLY A 897 -35.26 -21.10 24.07
N LEU A 898 -34.53 -21.12 22.97
CA LEU A 898 -33.20 -20.51 22.84
C LEU A 898 -33.27 -19.38 21.80
N SER A 899 -33.17 -18.14 22.25
CA SER A 899 -33.17 -16.96 21.38
C SER A 899 -32.49 -15.78 22.08
N VAL A 900 -31.90 -14.88 21.30
CA VAL A 900 -31.49 -13.54 21.72
C VAL A 900 -32.29 -12.50 20.94
N GLU A 901 -32.36 -11.28 21.45
CA GLU A 901 -32.98 -10.15 20.74
C GLU A 901 -31.95 -9.03 20.72
N VAL A 902 -31.31 -8.82 19.57
CA VAL A 902 -30.33 -7.75 19.39
C VAL A 902 -31.07 -6.42 19.52
N PRO A 903 -30.65 -5.51 20.42
CA PRO A 903 -31.39 -4.27 20.62
C PRO A 903 -31.35 -3.37 19.39
N ASP A 904 -32.53 -3.02 18.87
CA ASP A 904 -32.68 -1.94 17.90
C ASP A 904 -32.61 -0.59 18.62
N GLY A 905 -31.55 0.18 18.39
CA GLY A 905 -31.50 1.57 18.85
C GLY A 905 -30.10 2.10 19.19
N PRO A 906 -30.00 2.95 20.23
CA PRO A 906 -28.75 3.64 20.55
C PRO A 906 -27.73 2.66 21.13
N PHE A 907 -26.50 2.75 20.63
CA PHE A 907 -25.33 2.16 21.27
C PHE A 907 -24.73 3.19 22.23
N ASP A 908 -24.50 2.81 23.48
CA ASP A 908 -23.96 3.70 24.50
C ASP A 908 -23.19 2.90 25.56
N THR A 909 -21.90 3.17 25.69
CA THR A 909 -21.04 2.48 26.66
C THR A 909 -21.21 3.00 28.08
N GLY A 910 -21.89 4.14 28.26
CA GLY A 910 -21.71 4.97 29.45
C GLY A 910 -20.25 5.42 29.61
N CYS A 911 -19.91 5.91 30.80
CA CYS A 911 -18.54 6.30 31.11
C CYS A 911 -17.67 5.09 31.44
N ARG A 912 -16.56 4.96 30.70
CA ARG A 912 -15.55 3.91 30.83
C ARG A 912 -14.20 4.53 31.16
N ASP A 913 -13.51 4.00 32.16
CA ASP A 913 -12.17 4.43 32.60
C ASP A 913 -11.07 3.44 32.20
N ASP A 914 -11.39 2.48 31.34
CA ASP A 914 -10.52 1.41 30.90
C ASP A 914 -10.12 1.51 29.42
N LEU A 915 -10.32 2.65 28.76
CA LEU A 915 -9.99 2.82 27.33
C LEU A 915 -8.79 3.72 27.06
N VAL A 916 -8.63 4.81 27.82
CA VAL A 916 -7.60 5.85 27.60
C VAL A 916 -6.90 6.16 28.92
N VAL A 917 -5.56 6.18 28.89
CA VAL A 917 -4.71 6.50 30.04
C VAL A 917 -3.69 7.56 29.65
N VAL A 918 -3.53 8.59 30.49
CA VAL A 918 -2.56 9.68 30.34
C VAL A 918 -1.70 9.76 31.59
N ASP A 919 -0.38 9.57 31.46
CA ASP A 919 0.57 9.59 32.59
C ASP A 919 0.08 8.77 33.81
N GLU A 920 -0.37 7.53 33.55
CA GLU A 920 -0.96 6.59 34.53
C GLU A 920 -2.39 6.93 35.01
N ALA A 921 -2.95 8.09 34.67
CA ALA A 921 -4.32 8.47 35.02
C ALA A 921 -5.32 8.02 33.95
N ALA A 922 -6.31 7.23 34.35
CA ALA A 922 -7.43 6.86 33.51
C ALA A 922 -8.31 8.07 33.17
N ILE A 923 -8.62 8.26 31.89
CA ILE A 923 -9.54 9.28 31.40
C ILE A 923 -10.88 8.63 31.11
N ALA A 924 -11.91 9.02 31.87
CA ALA A 924 -13.25 8.50 31.69
C ALA A 924 -13.85 9.02 30.37
N VAL A 925 -14.15 8.12 29.44
CA VAL A 925 -14.67 8.41 28.10
C VAL A 925 -15.94 7.61 27.83
N ARG A 926 -16.72 8.04 26.85
CA ARG A 926 -17.99 7.44 26.43
C ARG A 926 -18.04 7.35 24.92
N ALA A 927 -18.39 6.18 24.40
CA ALA A 927 -18.69 5.95 23.00
C ALA A 927 -20.20 5.90 22.80
N ALA A 928 -20.70 6.56 21.75
CA ALA A 928 -22.12 6.59 21.46
C ALA A 928 -22.41 6.54 19.95
N GLY A 929 -23.50 5.89 19.56
CA GLY A 929 -23.95 5.78 18.18
C GLY A 929 -25.21 4.93 18.07
N THR A 930 -25.27 4.07 17.06
CA THR A 930 -26.34 3.08 16.91
C THR A 930 -25.76 1.67 16.95
N VAL A 931 -26.57 0.70 17.41
CA VAL A 931 -26.16 -0.71 17.40
C VAL A 931 -25.87 -1.18 15.97
N ALA A 932 -26.73 -0.83 15.01
CA ALA A 932 -26.52 -1.15 13.60
C ALA A 932 -25.20 -0.56 13.06
N GLY A 933 -24.91 0.71 13.32
CA GLY A 933 -23.65 1.34 12.90
C GLY A 933 -22.43 0.69 13.55
N ALA A 934 -22.51 0.36 14.85
CA ALA A 934 -21.43 -0.32 15.55
C ALA A 934 -21.15 -1.72 14.97
N LEU A 935 -22.21 -2.47 14.62
CA LEU A 935 -22.13 -3.78 13.96
C LEU A 935 -21.63 -3.71 12.52
N ALA A 936 -21.97 -2.64 11.80
CA ALA A 936 -21.40 -2.34 10.47
C ALA A 936 -19.93 -1.88 10.56
N GLY A 937 -19.33 -1.90 11.75
CA GLY A 937 -17.95 -1.49 11.98
C GLY A 937 -17.71 0.02 11.88
N ALA A 938 -18.75 0.86 11.87
CA ALA A 938 -18.61 2.32 11.75
C ALA A 938 -17.84 2.95 12.92
N ALA A 939 -17.13 4.05 12.64
CA ALA A 939 -16.51 4.89 13.66
C ALA A 939 -17.58 5.48 14.59
N LEU A 940 -17.42 5.25 15.90
CA LEU A 940 -18.27 5.83 16.93
C LEU A 940 -17.54 6.99 17.60
N PRO A 941 -18.18 8.17 17.74
CA PRO A 941 -17.60 9.28 18.48
C PRO A 941 -17.24 8.90 19.92
N LEU A 942 -16.00 9.17 20.31
CA LEU A 942 -15.46 9.02 21.65
C LEU A 942 -15.39 10.39 22.33
N THR A 943 -16.10 10.56 23.45
CA THR A 943 -16.22 11.83 24.16
C THR A 943 -15.84 11.71 25.63
N PRO A 944 -15.23 12.73 26.25
CA PRO A 944 -14.85 12.69 27.65
C PRO A 944 -16.09 12.84 28.54
N CYS A 945 -16.12 12.11 29.65
CA CYS A 945 -17.18 12.22 30.65
C CYS A 945 -17.01 13.42 31.59
N ASP A 946 -15.78 13.89 31.78
CA ASP A 946 -15.48 15.12 32.52
C ASP A 946 -15.12 16.25 31.52
N PRO A 947 -15.91 17.33 31.45
CA PRO A 947 -15.65 18.46 30.56
C PRO A 947 -14.48 19.35 31.02
N ALA A 948 -13.83 19.07 32.17
CA ALA A 948 -12.72 19.88 32.67
C ALA A 948 -11.42 19.78 31.83
N GLY A 949 -11.40 18.89 30.84
CA GLY A 949 -10.28 18.66 29.92
C GLY A 949 -9.12 17.86 30.53
N VAL A 950 -8.27 17.33 29.67
CA VAL A 950 -7.07 16.56 30.01
C VAL A 950 -5.89 17.53 30.19
N ALA A 951 -5.26 17.54 31.35
CA ALA A 951 -4.10 18.39 31.61
C ALA A 951 -2.80 17.65 31.23
N LEU A 952 -2.01 18.25 30.34
CA LEU A 952 -0.65 17.79 30.03
C LEU A 952 0.36 18.80 30.59
N PRO A 953 1.31 18.37 31.45
CA PRO A 953 2.36 19.24 31.97
C PRO A 953 3.33 19.70 30.87
N ALA A 954 4.17 20.69 31.20
CA ALA A 954 5.35 20.97 30.41
C ALA A 954 6.34 19.80 30.51
N GLY A 955 6.94 19.41 29.39
CA GLY A 955 7.77 18.22 29.25
C GLY A 955 7.00 17.04 28.63
N PRO A 956 7.57 15.82 28.72
CA PRO A 956 6.98 14.62 28.15
C PRO A 956 5.77 14.13 28.96
N SER A 957 4.76 13.66 28.24
CA SER A 957 3.61 12.91 28.70
C SER A 957 3.38 11.71 27.80
N GLN A 958 2.88 10.61 28.36
CA GLN A 958 2.51 9.42 27.61
C GLN A 958 1.00 9.24 27.56
N ILE A 959 0.48 9.04 26.35
CA ILE A 959 -0.93 8.75 26.08
C ILE A 959 -1.02 7.32 25.57
N THR A 960 -1.83 6.49 26.22
CA THR A 960 -2.01 5.09 25.85
C THR A 960 -3.49 4.71 25.74
N THR A 961 -3.80 3.79 24.85
CA THR A 961 -5.11 3.14 24.78
C THR A 961 -5.02 1.66 25.16
N GLN A 962 -6.17 1.02 25.40
CA GLN A 962 -6.23 -0.43 25.58
C GLN A 962 -6.47 -1.17 24.28
N ASP A 963 -6.02 -2.43 24.28
CA ASP A 963 -6.29 -3.38 23.21
C ASP A 963 -7.77 -3.78 23.18
N GLY A 964 -8.40 -3.59 22.03
CA GLY A 964 -9.81 -3.87 21.80
C GLY A 964 -10.18 -5.34 21.95
N PHE A 965 -9.22 -6.27 21.86
CA PHE A 965 -9.45 -7.70 22.12
C PHE A 965 -10.03 -7.92 23.54
N PHE A 966 -9.56 -7.16 24.54
CA PHE A 966 -10.00 -7.31 25.92
C PHE A 966 -11.21 -6.44 26.28
N THR A 967 -11.30 -5.25 25.71
CA THR A 967 -12.34 -4.26 26.07
C THR A 967 -13.59 -4.35 25.19
N GLY A 968 -13.48 -5.00 24.02
CA GLY A 968 -14.45 -5.01 22.93
C GLY A 968 -14.49 -3.73 22.10
N LEU A 969 -13.65 -2.74 22.42
CA LEU A 969 -13.63 -1.41 21.80
C LEU A 969 -12.21 -1.03 21.40
N GLN A 970 -12.00 -0.80 20.11
CA GLN A 970 -10.72 -0.41 19.54
C GLN A 970 -10.72 1.11 19.30
N VAL A 971 -9.89 1.84 20.06
CA VAL A 971 -9.72 3.30 19.86
C VAL A 971 -8.80 3.51 18.66
N ASP A 972 -9.32 4.14 17.61
CA ASP A 972 -8.61 4.32 16.34
C ASP A 972 -7.81 5.62 16.30
N ASP A 973 -8.41 6.70 16.80
CA ASP A 973 -7.79 8.01 16.89
C ASP A 973 -8.18 8.75 18.18
N LEU A 974 -7.33 9.72 18.54
CA LEU A 974 -7.58 10.70 19.58
C LEU A 974 -7.19 12.08 19.09
N THR A 975 -8.07 13.05 19.30
CA THR A 975 -7.85 14.47 19.02
C THR A 975 -7.91 15.27 20.31
N LEU A 976 -6.84 16.02 20.60
CA LEU A 976 -6.72 16.90 21.76
C LEU A 976 -6.63 18.35 21.30
N ARG A 977 -7.55 19.22 21.73
CA ARG A 977 -7.59 20.65 21.35
C ARG A 977 -7.40 21.59 22.53
N SER A 978 -6.52 22.57 22.38
CA SER A 978 -6.26 23.63 23.36
C SER A 978 -6.31 25.00 22.70
N ALA A 979 -7.05 25.91 23.33
CA ALA A 979 -7.17 27.30 22.93
C ALA A 979 -5.88 28.10 23.25
N PRO A 980 -5.70 29.28 22.64
CA PRO A 980 -4.72 30.25 23.11
C PRO A 980 -4.87 30.51 24.62
N GLY A 981 -3.76 30.50 25.35
CA GLY A 981 -3.70 30.61 26.81
C GLY A 981 -3.79 29.27 27.56
N GLY A 982 -3.93 28.15 26.84
CA GLY A 982 -3.77 26.80 27.41
C GLY A 982 -5.02 26.18 28.03
N ASP A 983 -6.20 26.78 27.84
CA ASP A 983 -7.49 26.20 28.24
C ASP A 983 -8.00 25.18 27.19
N PRO A 984 -8.91 24.25 27.56
CA PRO A 984 -9.54 23.33 26.60
C PRO A 984 -10.32 24.09 25.51
N ASP A 985 -10.26 23.61 24.27
CA ASP A 985 -11.09 24.10 23.16
C ASP A 985 -12.13 23.03 22.77
N ASP A 986 -13.37 23.19 23.23
CA ASP A 986 -14.49 22.28 22.94
C ASP A 986 -15.12 22.51 21.54
N GLY A 987 -14.44 23.25 20.66
CA GLY A 987 -14.87 23.46 19.28
C GLY A 987 -14.95 22.16 18.48
N SER A 988 -15.88 22.11 17.51
CA SER A 988 -16.07 20.99 16.57
C SER A 988 -15.78 21.33 15.11
N GLY A 989 -15.42 22.59 14.83
CA GLY A 989 -15.01 23.05 13.50
C GLY A 989 -13.50 23.05 13.31
N PRO A 990 -12.97 23.75 12.29
CA PRO A 990 -11.53 23.80 12.05
C PRO A 990 -10.77 24.38 13.25
N VAL A 991 -9.46 24.09 13.33
CA VAL A 991 -8.58 24.65 14.38
C VAL A 991 -8.41 26.17 14.22
N LEU A 992 -8.58 26.66 12.99
CA LEU A 992 -8.53 28.06 12.60
C LEU A 992 -9.57 28.28 11.50
N ASP A 993 -10.44 29.27 11.66
CA ASP A 993 -11.38 29.65 10.59
C ASP A 993 -10.57 30.26 9.42
N ALA A 994 -10.76 29.73 8.21
CA ALA A 994 -10.12 30.26 7.01
C ALA A 994 -10.62 31.69 6.72
N GLU A 995 -9.70 32.65 6.58
CA GLU A 995 -10.05 33.99 6.11
C GLU A 995 -10.20 33.98 4.58
N ALA A 996 -11.26 34.61 4.08
CA ALA A 996 -11.43 34.78 2.65
C ALA A 996 -10.26 35.59 2.06
N GLY A 997 -9.48 34.95 1.20
CA GLY A 997 -8.41 35.60 0.46
C GLY A 997 -8.91 36.51 -0.65
N PRO A 998 -8.02 37.31 -1.26
CA PRO A 998 -8.37 38.08 -2.45
C PRO A 998 -8.64 37.15 -3.63
N ASP A 999 -9.46 37.59 -4.57
CA ASP A 999 -9.67 36.86 -5.82
C ASP A 999 -8.34 36.68 -6.57
N ALA A 1000 -8.08 35.47 -7.06
CA ALA A 1000 -6.95 35.12 -7.91
C ALA A 1000 -7.46 34.51 -9.21
N THR A 1001 -7.43 35.29 -10.29
CA THR A 1001 -8.01 34.89 -11.59
C THR A 1001 -6.90 34.64 -12.61
N VAL A 1002 -6.96 33.49 -13.28
CA VAL A 1002 -6.05 33.18 -14.40
C VAL A 1002 -6.56 33.90 -15.65
N VAL A 1003 -5.90 34.97 -16.07
CA VAL A 1003 -6.30 35.77 -17.25
C VAL A 1003 -5.61 35.33 -18.55
N ALA A 1004 -4.57 34.52 -18.43
CA ALA A 1004 -3.96 33.83 -19.56
C ALA A 1004 -3.28 32.55 -19.09
N ALA A 1005 -3.72 31.41 -19.62
CA ALA A 1005 -3.13 30.11 -19.36
C ALA A 1005 -2.30 29.61 -20.55
N GLY A 1006 -1.19 28.95 -20.26
CA GLY A 1006 -0.34 28.29 -21.25
C GLY A 1006 0.40 27.11 -20.63
N ARG A 1007 0.93 26.21 -21.47
CA ARG A 1007 1.54 24.94 -21.02
C ARG A 1007 2.70 25.06 -20.01
N TRP A 1008 3.37 26.21 -19.97
CA TRP A 1008 4.53 26.45 -19.09
C TRP A 1008 4.59 27.89 -18.56
N ARG A 1009 3.54 28.68 -18.79
CA ARG A 1009 3.43 30.08 -18.36
C ARG A 1009 1.96 30.41 -18.13
N SER A 1010 1.70 31.10 -17.03
CA SER A 1010 0.38 31.65 -16.71
C SER A 1010 0.51 33.09 -16.23
N THR A 1011 -0.51 33.89 -16.53
CA THR A 1011 -0.67 35.25 -16.05
C THR A 1011 -1.89 35.27 -15.13
N ILE A 1012 -1.68 35.71 -13.89
CA ILE A 1012 -2.68 35.66 -12.82
C ILE A 1012 -2.90 37.09 -12.31
N GLU A 1013 -4.15 37.53 -12.25
CA GLU A 1013 -4.51 38.78 -11.57
C GLU A 1013 -4.91 38.45 -10.13
N VAL A 1014 -4.26 39.11 -9.17
CA VAL A 1014 -4.57 39.00 -7.74
C VAL A 1014 -5.16 40.31 -7.27
N GLY A 1015 -6.33 40.26 -6.64
CA GLY A 1015 -7.07 41.41 -6.13
C GLY A 1015 -6.33 42.21 -5.05
N PRO A 1016 -6.95 43.30 -4.55
CA PRO A 1016 -6.45 44.06 -3.40
C PRO A 1016 -6.28 43.18 -2.16
N ARG A 1017 -5.21 43.40 -1.39
CA ARG A 1017 -4.83 42.58 -0.23
C ARG A 1017 -4.67 43.43 1.01
N GLU A 1018 -5.30 43.03 2.10
CA GLU A 1018 -5.18 43.68 3.41
C GLU A 1018 -3.90 43.26 4.16
N SER A 1019 -3.42 42.04 3.91
CA SER A 1019 -2.22 41.44 4.50
C SER A 1019 -1.35 40.77 3.43
N ASP A 1020 -0.12 40.42 3.78
CA ASP A 1020 0.73 39.62 2.90
C ASP A 1020 0.02 38.29 2.59
N THR A 1021 0.04 37.90 1.32
CA THR A 1021 -0.82 36.84 0.79
C THR A 1021 0.00 35.86 -0.02
N TRP A 1022 -0.21 34.57 0.17
CA TRP A 1022 0.39 33.54 -0.65
C TRP A 1022 -0.44 33.28 -1.89
N LEU A 1023 0.14 33.50 -3.07
CA LEU A 1023 -0.41 32.99 -4.31
C LEU A 1023 -0.02 31.52 -4.47
N VAL A 1024 -0.99 30.63 -4.30
CA VAL A 1024 -0.87 29.20 -4.50
C VAL A 1024 -1.21 28.88 -5.95
N ILE A 1025 -0.30 28.23 -6.67
CA ILE A 1025 -0.49 27.94 -8.10
C ILE A 1025 -1.14 26.56 -8.35
N GLY A 1026 -1.34 25.76 -7.31
CA GLY A 1026 -1.90 24.41 -7.34
C GLY A 1026 -1.10 23.42 -8.17
N GLN A 1027 0.20 23.63 -8.34
CA GLN A 1027 1.09 22.72 -9.07
C GLN A 1027 2.14 22.20 -8.12
N SER A 1028 2.56 20.95 -8.31
CA SER A 1028 3.58 20.29 -7.49
C SER A 1028 4.76 21.21 -7.18
N HIS A 1029 5.13 21.29 -5.90
CA HIS A 1029 6.18 22.14 -5.41
C HIS A 1029 7.49 21.82 -6.12
N ASN A 1030 8.10 22.83 -6.74
CA ASN A 1030 9.31 22.64 -7.53
C ASN A 1030 10.11 23.94 -7.75
N ASP A 1031 11.43 23.88 -7.56
CA ASP A 1031 12.36 24.99 -7.77
C ASP A 1031 12.46 25.52 -9.22
N GLY A 1032 11.91 24.78 -10.19
CA GLY A 1032 11.83 25.22 -11.58
C GLY A 1032 10.82 26.34 -11.83
N TRP A 1033 9.88 26.57 -10.90
CA TRP A 1033 8.90 27.65 -10.98
C TRP A 1033 9.52 29.01 -10.63
N ARG A 1034 9.07 30.05 -11.32
CA ARG A 1034 9.40 31.45 -11.01
C ARG A 1034 8.18 32.31 -11.16
N ALA A 1035 8.01 33.30 -10.30
CA ALA A 1035 6.95 34.28 -10.37
C ALA A 1035 7.52 35.71 -10.36
N THR A 1036 6.91 36.61 -11.14
CA THR A 1036 7.31 38.02 -11.17
C THR A 1036 6.10 38.96 -11.16
N ILE A 1037 6.26 40.12 -10.52
CA ILE A 1037 5.33 41.27 -10.61
C ILE A 1037 6.09 42.42 -11.26
N ASP A 1038 5.56 42.98 -12.36
CA ASP A 1038 6.23 44.04 -13.14
C ASP A 1038 7.69 43.74 -13.53
N GLY A 1039 8.04 42.45 -13.62
CA GLY A 1039 9.39 41.96 -13.92
C GLY A 1039 10.32 41.84 -12.72
N GLU A 1040 9.88 42.20 -11.51
CA GLU A 1040 10.59 41.93 -10.25
C GLU A 1040 10.29 40.51 -9.77
N ASP A 1041 11.32 39.79 -9.33
CA ASP A 1041 11.27 38.39 -8.90
C ASP A 1041 10.68 38.28 -7.49
N LEU A 1042 9.70 37.40 -7.30
CA LEU A 1042 9.08 37.12 -6.00
C LEU A 1042 9.91 36.15 -5.13
N GLY A 1043 11.02 35.65 -5.67
CA GLY A 1043 11.88 34.70 -4.97
C GLY A 1043 11.55 33.24 -5.26
N PRO A 1044 12.21 32.29 -4.58
CA PRO A 1044 11.97 30.88 -4.79
C PRO A 1044 10.56 30.47 -4.34
N PRO A 1045 9.93 29.51 -5.03
CA PRO A 1045 8.64 28.98 -4.59
C PRO A 1045 8.77 28.36 -3.20
N GLN A 1046 7.71 28.42 -2.41
CA GLN A 1046 7.61 27.75 -1.11
C GLN A 1046 6.58 26.61 -1.18
N PRO A 1047 6.78 25.51 -0.43
CA PRO A 1047 5.80 24.44 -0.33
C PRO A 1047 4.65 24.85 0.60
N VAL A 1048 3.41 24.68 0.13
CA VAL A 1048 2.17 24.91 0.88
C VAL A 1048 1.10 23.87 0.49
N ASP A 1049 0.03 23.77 1.27
CA ASP A 1049 -1.16 22.94 0.96
C ASP A 1049 -0.82 21.47 0.73
N GLY A 1050 0.21 20.97 1.41
CA GLY A 1050 0.68 19.59 1.30
C GLY A 1050 1.56 19.33 0.09
N TYR A 1051 1.30 19.98 -1.05
CA TYR A 1051 1.95 19.63 -2.32
C TYR A 1051 2.35 20.80 -3.22
N SER A 1052 1.78 22.00 -3.05
CA SER A 1052 1.81 23.06 -4.06
C SER A 1052 3.00 24.00 -3.90
N SER A 1053 3.48 24.55 -5.02
CA SER A 1053 4.27 25.79 -5.02
C SER A 1053 3.40 27.01 -4.69
N ALA A 1054 3.96 27.95 -3.93
CA ALA A 1054 3.37 29.27 -3.70
C ALA A 1054 4.43 30.38 -3.65
N PHE A 1055 3.97 31.61 -3.88
CA PHE A 1055 4.79 32.82 -3.86
C PHE A 1055 4.14 33.88 -2.96
N LEU A 1056 4.94 34.50 -2.08
CA LEU A 1056 4.46 35.55 -1.20
C LEU A 1056 4.28 36.85 -1.98
N ILE A 1057 3.10 37.45 -1.86
CA ILE A 1057 2.78 38.75 -2.45
C ILE A 1057 2.50 39.75 -1.33
N PRO A 1058 3.19 40.89 -1.29
CA PRO A 1058 2.98 41.90 -0.27
C PRO A 1058 1.55 42.47 -0.27
N ALA A 1059 1.08 42.91 0.90
CA ALA A 1059 -0.16 43.66 1.05
C ALA A 1059 -0.21 44.92 0.17
N GLY A 1060 -1.39 45.27 -0.35
CA GLY A 1060 -1.54 46.45 -1.21
C GLY A 1060 -2.97 46.68 -1.70
N PRO A 1061 -3.40 47.96 -1.84
CA PRO A 1061 -4.79 48.32 -2.17
C PRO A 1061 -5.16 48.15 -3.64
N ASP A 1062 -4.17 48.01 -4.52
CA ASP A 1062 -4.37 47.85 -5.95
C ASP A 1062 -4.20 46.36 -6.34
N PRO A 1063 -4.95 45.85 -7.34
CA PRO A 1063 -4.67 44.54 -7.91
C PRO A 1063 -3.26 44.49 -8.54
N VAL A 1064 -2.65 43.29 -8.59
CA VAL A 1064 -1.39 43.08 -9.33
C VAL A 1064 -1.55 41.95 -10.34
N THR A 1065 -0.73 42.00 -11.37
CA THR A 1065 -0.57 40.90 -12.32
C THR A 1065 0.72 40.13 -12.02
N VAL A 1066 0.59 38.84 -11.77
CA VAL A 1066 1.69 37.91 -11.49
C VAL A 1066 1.92 37.03 -12.71
N GLU A 1067 3.16 36.95 -13.15
CA GLU A 1067 3.59 36.10 -14.25
C GLU A 1067 4.34 34.89 -13.70
N VAL A 1068 3.72 33.71 -13.80
CA VAL A 1068 4.30 32.44 -13.31
C VAL A 1068 4.83 31.65 -14.51
N VAL A 1069 6.06 31.15 -14.41
CA VAL A 1069 6.76 30.48 -15.51
C VAL A 1069 7.50 29.24 -15.02
N TRP A 1070 7.30 28.12 -15.72
CA TRP A 1070 8.20 26.97 -15.64
C TRP A 1070 9.47 27.24 -16.45
N TRP A 1071 10.51 27.73 -15.76
CA TRP A 1071 11.74 28.20 -16.41
C TRP A 1071 12.49 27.11 -17.21
N PRO A 1072 12.59 25.85 -16.74
CA PRO A 1072 13.33 24.80 -17.46
C PRO A 1072 12.86 24.56 -18.90
N GLN A 1073 11.57 24.77 -19.20
CA GLN A 1073 11.03 24.64 -20.56
C GLN A 1073 11.73 25.56 -21.57
N ARG A 1074 12.21 26.73 -21.14
CA ARG A 1074 12.96 27.64 -22.02
C ARG A 1074 14.27 27.01 -22.50
N VAL A 1075 14.96 26.27 -21.63
CA VAL A 1075 16.21 25.57 -21.96
C VAL A 1075 15.93 24.42 -22.93
N VAL A 1076 14.86 23.64 -22.67
CA VAL A 1076 14.40 22.57 -23.56
C VAL A 1076 14.06 23.10 -24.95
N ASN A 1077 13.32 24.22 -25.04
CA ASN A 1077 12.96 24.83 -26.33
C ASN A 1077 14.19 25.25 -27.15
N VAL A 1078 15.23 25.79 -26.49
CA VAL A 1078 16.50 26.11 -27.16
C VAL A 1078 17.19 24.85 -27.66
N ALA A 1079 17.23 23.79 -26.84
CA ALA A 1079 17.85 22.51 -27.21
C ALA A 1079 17.14 21.86 -28.41
N LEU A 1080 15.81 21.89 -28.43
CA LEU A 1080 15.01 21.44 -29.58
C LEU A 1080 15.39 22.21 -30.86
N GLY A 1081 15.50 23.54 -30.78
CA GLY A 1081 15.93 24.36 -31.91
C GLY A 1081 17.35 24.02 -32.40
N VAL A 1082 18.29 23.85 -31.47
CA VAL A 1082 19.68 23.44 -31.78
C VAL A 1082 19.72 22.08 -32.46
N SER A 1083 19.01 21.08 -31.93
CA SER A 1083 18.94 19.74 -32.53
C SER A 1083 18.27 19.76 -33.90
N ALA A 1084 17.19 20.51 -34.09
CA ALA A 1084 16.53 20.64 -35.39
C ALA A 1084 17.49 21.21 -36.44
N VAL A 1085 18.21 22.29 -36.12
CA VAL A 1085 19.21 22.88 -37.01
C VAL A 1085 20.36 21.90 -37.31
N ALA A 1086 20.82 21.16 -36.29
CA ALA A 1086 21.89 20.17 -36.45
C ALA A 1086 21.48 18.99 -37.34
N VAL A 1087 20.24 18.50 -37.21
CA VAL A 1087 19.67 17.45 -38.06
C VAL A 1087 19.60 17.93 -39.51
N LEU A 1088 19.03 19.12 -39.75
CA LEU A 1088 18.96 19.70 -41.09
C LEU A 1088 20.35 19.92 -41.71
N GLY A 1089 21.31 20.41 -40.93
CA GLY A 1089 22.70 20.56 -41.36
C GLY A 1089 23.36 19.22 -41.72
N THR A 1090 23.12 18.18 -40.93
CA THR A 1090 23.64 16.83 -41.18
C THR A 1090 23.05 16.23 -42.44
N LEU A 1091 21.74 16.39 -42.66
CA LEU A 1091 21.05 15.99 -43.88
C LEU A 1091 21.60 16.74 -45.10
N ALA A 1092 21.84 18.05 -44.99
CA ALA A 1092 22.42 18.84 -46.07
C ALA A 1092 23.83 18.36 -46.45
N VAL A 1093 24.67 18.01 -45.46
CA VAL A 1093 26.00 17.42 -45.69
C VAL A 1093 25.88 16.05 -46.36
N ALA A 1094 24.96 15.20 -45.91
CA ALA A 1094 24.73 13.88 -46.50
C ALA A 1094 24.26 13.99 -47.96
N VAL A 1095 23.32 14.89 -48.26
CA VAL A 1095 22.85 15.16 -49.62
C VAL A 1095 23.97 15.74 -50.48
N ALA A 1096 24.75 16.70 -49.97
CA ALA A 1096 25.88 17.27 -50.69
C ALA A 1096 27.01 16.26 -50.96
N ALA A 1097 27.10 15.18 -50.18
CA ALA A 1097 28.04 14.09 -50.43
C ALA A 1097 27.52 13.04 -51.43
N LEU A 1098 26.20 12.99 -51.66
CA LEU A 1098 25.55 12.12 -52.64
C LEU A 1098 25.43 12.77 -54.03
N LEU A 1099 25.36 14.10 -54.08
CA LEU A 1099 25.47 14.93 -55.29
C LEU A 1099 26.93 15.06 -55.73
#